data_AF-A0A091E9F8-F1
#
_entry.id   AF-A0A091E9F8-F1
#
_cell.length_a   1.000
_cell.length_b   1.000
_cell.length_c   1.000
_cell.angle_alpha   90.00
_cell.angle_beta   90.00
_cell.angle_gamma   90.00
#
_symmetry.space_group_name_H-M   'P 1'
#
loop_
_entity.id
_entity.type
_entity.pdbx_description
1 polymer ?
#
loop_
_entity_poly.entity_id
_entity_poly.type
_entity_poly.pdbx_seq_one_letter_code
_entity_poly.pdbx_strand_id
1 'polypeptide(L)'
;GSQRAIFRQAMRHWEKHTCVTFLERNDEDSYIVFTYRPCGCCSYVGRRGGGPQAISIGKNCDKFGIVVHELGHVIGFWHEHTRPDRDDHVSIIRENIQPGQEYNFLKMEPEEVESLGETYDFDSIMHYARNTFSRGIFLDTILPKYDVNGVRPAIGQRTRLSKGDIAQARKLYRCPACGETLQDSQGNFSSPEFPNGYSAHMHCVWRISVTPGEKIILNFTTLDLYRSRLCWYDYVEVRDGFWRKATLRGRFCGNKLPEPIISTDSRLWVEFRSSSNWVGKGFFAVYEAICGGDVKKDNGHIQSPNYPDDYRPSKVCVWKITVSEGYHVGLTFQSFEVGQRRPPPRLGRGRLLMPVLPRDGLEAASLGTASLPHCWWPLGWHSHVPSPVSPPQVCKYDFVEVRSGLTADSKLHGKFCGAEKPDVITSQYNNMRIEFKSDNTVSKKGFKAHFFSDKDECSKNNGGCQHECLNSFGSYECQCRSGFVLHDNKHDCKEAGCDHKVTSVSGTITSPNWPDKYPSKKECTWAISTTPGHRIKLVGVGGWAPALGRFCGAKEPEPIVSSGNKMFLKFVSDNSIQKKGFEATHTTVCGGQVHAEVKTKDLYSHAQFGDNNYPGGSDCEWVIMAEEGFGVELIFQTFEIEEEADCGYDYMELFDGYDGTAPRLGRSPPPSPRQPPEEVYSAGDSVMIRFHSDDTINKKGFHLRYTSTKFQDTLHTRK
;
A
#
# COMPACT_ATOMS: atom_id res chain seq x y z
N GLY A 1 -1.35 -8.30 10.17
CA GLY A 1 -1.51 -8.84 8.80
C GLY A 1 -2.90 -8.55 8.28
N SER A 2 -3.17 -8.92 7.02
CA SER A 2 -4.44 -8.71 6.32
C SER A 2 -5.67 -9.32 7.03
N GLN A 3 -5.49 -10.42 7.77
CA GLN A 3 -6.58 -11.10 8.49
C GLN A 3 -7.09 -10.35 9.73
N ARG A 4 -6.37 -9.32 10.21
CA ARG A 4 -6.74 -8.57 11.42
C ARG A 4 -8.12 -7.91 11.29
N ALA A 5 -8.50 -7.50 10.08
CA ALA A 5 -9.82 -6.92 9.80
C ALA A 5 -10.96 -7.90 10.09
N ILE A 6 -10.85 -9.16 9.66
CA ILE A 6 -11.87 -10.20 9.85
C ILE A 6 -12.02 -10.53 11.34
N PHE A 7 -10.91 -10.62 12.09
CA PHE A 7 -10.96 -10.87 13.53
C PHE A 7 -11.65 -9.72 14.27
N ARG A 8 -11.32 -8.47 13.93
CA ARG A 8 -12.00 -7.29 14.47
C ARG A 8 -13.48 -7.27 14.12
N GLN A 9 -13.85 -7.68 12.91
CA GLN A 9 -15.25 -7.76 12.49
C GLN A 9 -16.02 -8.83 13.29
N ALA A 10 -15.45 -10.01 13.51
CA ALA A 10 -16.06 -11.06 14.31
C ALA A 10 -16.23 -10.67 15.78
N MET A 11 -15.23 -10.04 16.39
CA MET A 11 -15.34 -9.49 17.75
C MET A 11 -16.43 -8.41 17.84
N ARG A 12 -16.48 -7.48 16.86
CA ARG A 12 -17.53 -6.45 16.78
C ARG A 12 -18.92 -7.04 16.63
N HIS A 13 -19.06 -8.19 15.98
CA HIS A 13 -20.34 -8.88 15.82
C HIS A 13 -20.87 -9.39 17.16
N TRP A 14 -20.01 -9.98 18.00
CA TRP A 14 -20.35 -10.33 19.39
C TRP A 14 -20.66 -9.10 20.24
N GLU A 15 -19.84 -8.04 20.16
CA GLU A 15 -20.03 -6.77 20.87
C GLU A 15 -21.34 -6.07 20.50
N LYS A 16 -21.77 -6.20 19.24
CA LYS A 16 -23.00 -5.58 18.74
C LYS A 16 -24.25 -6.22 19.35
N HIS A 17 -24.27 -7.54 19.47
CA HIS A 17 -25.47 -8.28 19.86
C HIS A 17 -25.54 -8.62 21.36
N THR A 18 -24.40 -8.64 22.04
CA THR A 18 -24.28 -9.04 23.46
C THR A 18 -23.65 -7.93 24.30
N CYS A 19 -23.45 -8.18 25.61
CA CYS A 19 -22.64 -7.29 26.44
C CYS A 19 -21.16 -7.67 26.56
N VAL A 20 -20.74 -8.74 25.89
CA VAL A 20 -19.34 -9.17 25.86
C VAL A 20 -18.50 -8.15 25.09
N THR A 21 -17.34 -7.80 25.65
CA THR A 21 -16.42 -6.81 25.07
C THR A 21 -15.06 -7.43 24.83
N PHE A 22 -14.46 -7.14 23.67
CA PHE A 22 -13.09 -7.54 23.37
C PHE A 22 -12.19 -6.31 23.44
N LEU A 23 -11.13 -6.44 24.24
CA LEU A 23 -10.18 -5.37 24.51
C LEU A 23 -8.82 -5.79 23.98
N GLU A 24 -8.15 -4.85 23.31
CA GLU A 24 -6.76 -5.06 22.92
C GLU A 24 -5.93 -5.10 24.20
N ARG A 25 -5.11 -6.15 24.32
CA ARG A 25 -4.29 -6.40 25.50
C ARG A 25 -3.26 -5.28 25.66
N ASN A 26 -3.13 -4.78 26.88
CA ASN A 26 -1.98 -3.97 27.30
C ASN A 26 -1.03 -4.84 28.12
N ASP A 27 -1.31 -4.98 29.42
CA ASP A 27 -0.49 -5.66 30.42
C ASP A 27 -1.22 -6.85 31.08
N GLU A 28 -2.43 -7.18 30.63
CA GLU A 28 -3.20 -8.27 31.24
C GLU A 28 -2.52 -9.63 31.10
N ASP A 29 -2.48 -10.39 32.20
CA ASP A 29 -1.84 -11.71 32.27
C ASP A 29 -2.61 -12.80 31.50
N SER A 30 -3.94 -12.71 31.47
CA SER A 30 -4.82 -13.67 30.79
C SER A 30 -5.43 -13.04 29.55
N TYR A 31 -5.15 -13.60 28.38
CA TYR A 31 -5.56 -13.00 27.10
C TYR A 31 -5.70 -14.07 26.02
N ILE A 32 -6.51 -13.78 25.01
CA ILE A 32 -6.59 -14.61 23.80
C ILE A 32 -5.54 -14.18 22.77
N VAL A 33 -5.02 -15.16 22.03
CA VAL A 33 -4.07 -14.92 20.94
C VAL A 33 -4.44 -15.77 19.73
N PHE A 34 -4.60 -15.13 18.57
CA PHE A 34 -4.82 -15.83 17.32
C PHE A 34 -3.49 -16.44 16.83
N THR A 35 -3.46 -17.75 16.60
CA THR A 35 -2.26 -18.51 16.21
C THR A 35 -2.59 -19.51 15.11
N TYR A 36 -1.56 -20.11 14.51
CA TYR A 36 -1.71 -21.21 13.57
C TYR A 36 -1.28 -22.51 14.25
N ARG A 37 -2.20 -23.47 14.45
CA ARG A 37 -1.89 -24.78 15.04
C ARG A 37 -2.32 -25.94 14.13
N PRO A 38 -1.74 -27.15 14.31
CA PRO A 38 -2.08 -28.33 13.51
C PRO A 38 -3.52 -28.83 13.67
N CYS A 39 -4.24 -28.39 14.71
CA CYS A 39 -5.63 -28.77 14.96
C CYS A 39 -6.64 -28.18 13.95
N GLY A 40 -6.21 -27.34 13.00
CA GLY A 40 -7.11 -26.64 12.09
C GLY A 40 -7.76 -25.40 12.73
N CYS A 41 -9.09 -25.29 12.64
CA CYS A 41 -9.86 -24.26 13.33
C CYS A 41 -10.28 -24.82 14.70
N CYS A 42 -9.68 -24.33 15.78
CA CYS A 42 -9.98 -24.85 17.12
C CYS A 42 -9.73 -23.80 18.21
N SER A 43 -10.52 -23.87 19.29
CA SER A 43 -10.43 -22.97 20.43
C SER A 43 -10.82 -23.70 21.72
N TYR A 44 -10.25 -23.28 22.84
CA TYR A 44 -10.64 -23.81 24.15
C TYR A 44 -11.94 -23.17 24.62
N VAL A 45 -12.77 -23.97 25.30
CA VAL A 45 -14.00 -23.48 25.92
C VAL A 45 -13.69 -22.76 27.24
N GLY A 46 -14.14 -21.51 27.33
CA GLY A 46 -13.98 -20.63 28.49
C GLY A 46 -12.54 -20.20 28.75
N ARG A 47 -12.33 -19.52 29.88
CA ARG A 47 -10.99 -19.08 30.32
C ARG A 47 -10.17 -20.27 30.82
N ARG A 48 -9.00 -20.50 30.21
CA ARG A 48 -8.04 -21.53 30.63
C ARG A 48 -6.81 -20.88 31.30
N GLY A 49 -6.78 -20.88 32.64
CA GLY A 49 -5.60 -20.49 33.43
C GLY A 49 -5.20 -19.01 33.38
N GLY A 50 -3.92 -18.74 33.71
CA GLY A 50 -3.30 -17.41 33.74
C GLY A 50 -2.17 -17.30 32.70
N GLY A 51 -2.51 -16.86 31.50
CA GLY A 51 -1.55 -16.75 30.38
C GLY A 51 -2.23 -16.58 29.01
N PRO A 52 -1.46 -16.71 27.91
CA PRO A 52 -2.01 -16.73 26.55
C PRO A 52 -2.89 -17.97 26.31
N GLN A 53 -4.12 -17.74 25.88
CA GLN A 53 -5.04 -18.75 25.36
C GLN A 53 -5.08 -18.68 23.84
N ALA A 54 -4.59 -19.73 23.18
CA ALA A 54 -4.53 -19.78 21.73
C ALA A 54 -5.90 -20.06 21.11
N ILE A 55 -6.26 -19.26 20.12
CA ILE A 55 -7.32 -19.54 19.14
C ILE A 55 -6.60 -19.95 17.84
N SER A 56 -6.79 -21.18 17.39
CA SER A 56 -6.18 -21.67 16.16
C SER A 56 -7.02 -21.29 14.96
N ILE A 57 -6.46 -20.48 14.06
CA ILE A 57 -7.04 -20.15 12.76
C ILE A 57 -6.11 -20.75 11.69
N GLY A 58 -6.31 -22.05 11.43
CA GLY A 58 -5.59 -22.81 10.41
C GLY A 58 -5.87 -22.33 8.98
N LYS A 59 -5.31 -23.04 7.98
CA LYS A 59 -5.51 -22.70 6.56
C LYS A 59 -6.99 -22.77 6.21
N ASN A 60 -7.53 -21.70 5.61
CA ASN A 60 -8.94 -21.51 5.26
C ASN A 60 -9.92 -21.27 6.43
N CYS A 61 -9.42 -21.04 7.65
CA CYS A 61 -10.25 -20.73 8.82
C CYS A 61 -10.53 -19.23 8.99
N ASP A 62 -9.93 -18.38 8.17
CA ASP A 62 -10.04 -16.91 8.21
C ASP A 62 -11.34 -16.38 7.59
N LYS A 63 -12.43 -17.14 7.72
CA LYS A 63 -13.77 -16.72 7.30
C LYS A 63 -14.53 -16.17 8.50
N PHE A 64 -15.30 -15.10 8.28
CA PHE A 64 -16.06 -14.41 9.33
C PHE A 64 -16.80 -15.35 10.29
N GLY A 65 -17.67 -16.23 9.79
CA GLY A 65 -18.45 -17.10 10.67
C GLY A 65 -17.66 -18.18 11.40
N ILE A 66 -16.51 -18.60 10.87
CA ILE A 66 -15.61 -19.53 11.57
C ILE A 66 -15.00 -18.79 12.77
N VAL A 67 -14.51 -17.57 12.57
CA VAL A 67 -13.95 -16.77 13.67
C VAL A 67 -15.01 -16.46 14.74
N VAL A 68 -16.24 -16.15 14.34
CA VAL A 68 -17.35 -15.94 15.30
C VAL A 68 -17.63 -17.21 16.12
N HIS A 69 -17.58 -18.39 15.50
CA HIS A 69 -17.71 -19.69 16.17
C HIS A 69 -16.58 -19.94 17.18
N GLU A 70 -15.32 -19.74 16.77
CA GLU A 70 -14.16 -19.94 17.67
C GLU A 70 -14.17 -18.97 18.86
N LEU A 71 -14.68 -17.75 18.66
CA LEU A 71 -14.94 -16.80 19.74
C LEU A 71 -16.07 -17.26 20.66
N GLY A 72 -17.07 -17.99 20.14
CA GLY A 72 -18.09 -18.66 20.94
C GLY A 72 -17.49 -19.59 22.01
N HIS A 73 -16.51 -20.41 21.61
CA HIS A 73 -15.77 -21.23 22.57
C HIS A 73 -15.06 -20.39 23.64
N VAL A 74 -14.37 -19.31 23.23
CA VAL A 74 -13.67 -18.42 24.17
C VAL A 74 -14.60 -17.88 25.25
N ILE A 75 -15.82 -17.48 24.87
CA ILE A 75 -16.81 -16.94 25.82
C ILE A 75 -17.53 -18.03 26.64
N GLY A 76 -17.25 -19.30 26.38
CA GLY A 76 -17.71 -20.43 27.18
C GLY A 76 -18.77 -21.31 26.52
N PHE A 77 -19.02 -21.18 25.21
CA PHE A 77 -20.00 -22.02 24.53
C PHE A 77 -19.41 -23.36 24.10
N TRP A 78 -20.17 -24.41 24.34
CA TRP A 78 -19.95 -25.74 23.77
C TRP A 78 -20.71 -25.88 22.45
N HIS A 79 -20.47 -26.97 21.71
CA HIS A 79 -21.25 -27.23 20.50
C HIS A 79 -22.69 -27.59 20.84
N GLU A 80 -23.65 -27.01 20.12
CA GLU A 80 -25.07 -27.19 20.41
C GLU A 80 -25.52 -28.67 20.30
N HIS A 81 -24.89 -29.45 19.41
CA HIS A 81 -25.21 -30.87 19.23
C HIS A 81 -24.66 -31.78 20.34
N THR A 82 -23.87 -31.27 21.30
CA THR A 82 -23.34 -32.07 22.42
C THR A 82 -24.14 -31.87 23.72
N ARG A 83 -25.19 -31.04 23.70
CA ARG A 83 -26.05 -30.79 24.88
C ARG A 83 -26.60 -32.10 25.50
N PRO A 84 -26.81 -32.18 26.82
CA PRO A 84 -27.38 -33.38 27.46
C PRO A 84 -28.74 -33.82 26.89
N ASP A 85 -29.59 -32.86 26.50
CA ASP A 85 -30.95 -33.03 25.96
C ASP A 85 -31.01 -33.20 24.44
N ARG A 86 -29.89 -33.17 23.71
CA ARG A 86 -29.89 -33.17 22.23
C ARG A 86 -30.69 -34.29 21.56
N ASP A 87 -30.84 -35.45 22.19
CA ASP A 87 -31.57 -36.59 21.57
C ASP A 87 -33.06 -36.30 21.44
N ASP A 88 -33.62 -35.32 22.14
CA ASP A 88 -35.00 -34.91 21.95
C ASP A 88 -35.17 -34.09 20.65
N HIS A 89 -34.06 -33.60 20.10
CA HIS A 89 -34.02 -32.61 19.02
C HIS A 89 -33.36 -33.12 17.74
N VAL A 90 -32.29 -33.91 17.86
CA VAL A 90 -31.52 -34.45 16.74
C VAL A 90 -31.29 -35.95 16.89
N SER A 91 -31.09 -36.63 15.77
CA SER A 91 -30.62 -38.02 15.68
C SER A 91 -29.19 -38.02 15.13
N ILE A 92 -28.29 -38.73 15.82
CA ILE A 92 -26.92 -38.96 15.34
C ILE A 92 -26.88 -40.30 14.59
N ILE A 93 -26.57 -40.25 13.29
CA ILE A 93 -26.47 -41.43 12.42
C ILE A 93 -25.04 -41.97 12.52
N ARG A 94 -24.80 -42.84 13.50
CA ARG A 94 -23.45 -43.32 13.84
C ARG A 94 -22.78 -44.07 12.70
N GLU A 95 -23.55 -44.82 11.92
CA GLU A 95 -23.09 -45.56 10.75
C GLU A 95 -22.58 -44.67 9.61
N ASN A 96 -22.89 -43.37 9.62
CA ASN A 96 -22.40 -42.42 8.63
C ASN A 96 -21.14 -41.67 9.09
N ILE A 97 -20.70 -41.84 10.34
CA ILE A 97 -19.52 -41.15 10.88
C ILE A 97 -18.24 -41.83 10.38
N GLN A 98 -17.21 -41.03 10.10
CA GLN A 98 -15.86 -41.54 9.79
C GLN A 98 -15.28 -42.31 10.99
N PRO A 99 -14.67 -43.49 10.78
CA PRO A 99 -14.06 -44.24 11.86
C PRO A 99 -13.06 -43.41 12.68
N GLY A 100 -13.22 -43.38 13.99
CA GLY A 100 -12.37 -42.63 14.92
C GLY A 100 -12.81 -41.18 15.18
N GLN A 101 -13.92 -40.72 14.58
CA GLN A 101 -14.48 -39.37 14.81
C GLN A 101 -15.74 -39.37 15.71
N GLU A 102 -16.14 -40.52 16.23
CA GLU A 102 -17.38 -40.70 17.02
C GLU A 102 -17.36 -39.89 18.33
N TYR A 103 -16.17 -39.61 18.86
CA TYR A 103 -16.00 -38.83 20.10
C TYR A 103 -16.55 -37.40 19.97
N ASN A 104 -16.57 -36.82 18.77
CA ASN A 104 -17.10 -35.47 18.52
C ASN A 104 -18.63 -35.36 18.70
N PHE A 105 -19.32 -36.49 18.81
CA PHE A 105 -20.77 -36.59 18.96
C PHE A 105 -21.19 -37.13 20.33
N LEU A 106 -20.24 -37.23 21.26
CA LEU A 106 -20.55 -37.57 22.64
C LEU A 106 -21.30 -36.42 23.29
N LYS A 107 -22.24 -36.79 24.17
CA LYS A 107 -22.87 -35.83 25.06
C LYS A 107 -21.87 -35.28 26.05
N MET A 108 -22.07 -34.02 26.40
CA MET A 108 -21.53 -33.47 27.63
C MET A 108 -22.41 -33.88 28.81
N GLU A 109 -21.82 -33.99 29.99
CA GLU A 109 -22.58 -34.26 31.21
C GLU A 109 -23.32 -32.99 31.67
N PRO A 110 -24.49 -33.11 32.34
CA PRO A 110 -25.27 -31.98 32.82
C PRO A 110 -24.50 -31.02 33.73
N GLU A 111 -23.49 -31.50 34.44
CA GLU A 111 -22.64 -30.70 35.33
C GLU A 111 -21.56 -29.90 34.57
N GLU A 112 -21.27 -30.26 33.32
CA GLU A 112 -20.22 -29.65 32.49
C GLU A 112 -20.76 -28.54 31.57
N VAL A 113 -22.07 -28.58 31.25
CA VAL A 113 -22.72 -27.64 30.33
C VAL A 113 -24.04 -27.14 30.87
N GLU A 114 -24.16 -25.82 30.94
CA GLU A 114 -25.36 -25.12 31.42
C GLU A 114 -26.04 -24.41 30.24
N SER A 115 -27.27 -24.84 29.90
CA SER A 115 -28.06 -24.21 28.83
C SER A 115 -28.77 -22.93 29.28
N LEU A 116 -28.73 -22.60 30.58
CA LEU A 116 -29.33 -21.39 31.17
C LEU A 116 -30.83 -21.23 30.86
N GLY A 117 -31.53 -22.37 30.71
CA GLY A 117 -32.94 -22.44 30.34
C GLY A 117 -33.25 -22.01 28.91
N GLU A 118 -32.27 -21.95 28.00
CA GLU A 118 -32.50 -21.74 26.57
C GLU A 118 -32.94 -23.05 25.89
N THR A 119 -33.87 -22.93 24.94
CA THR A 119 -34.32 -24.06 24.11
C THR A 119 -33.22 -24.49 23.13
N TYR A 120 -33.32 -25.70 22.58
CA TYR A 120 -32.40 -26.18 21.55
C TYR A 120 -32.40 -25.29 20.30
N ASP A 121 -31.21 -24.84 19.87
CA ASP A 121 -31.06 -23.87 18.79
C ASP A 121 -30.41 -24.47 17.53
N PHE A 122 -31.25 -24.93 16.61
CA PHE A 122 -30.79 -25.45 15.31
C PHE A 122 -30.01 -24.42 14.47
N ASP A 123 -30.26 -23.11 14.64
CA ASP A 123 -29.59 -22.01 13.90
C ASP A 123 -28.31 -21.54 14.60
N SER A 124 -27.97 -22.12 15.77
CA SER A 124 -26.78 -21.74 16.54
C SER A 124 -25.52 -21.80 15.69
N ILE A 125 -24.68 -20.77 15.82
CA ILE A 125 -23.37 -20.78 15.17
C ILE A 125 -22.48 -21.90 15.72
N MET A 126 -22.78 -22.40 16.94
CA MET A 126 -22.07 -23.48 17.62
C MET A 126 -22.55 -24.87 17.20
N HIS A 127 -23.57 -24.99 16.35
CA HIS A 127 -24.04 -26.28 15.85
C HIS A 127 -23.15 -26.79 14.70
N TYR A 128 -22.93 -28.11 14.63
CA TYR A 128 -22.28 -28.75 13.48
C TYR A 128 -23.20 -28.80 12.25
N ALA A 129 -22.60 -28.81 11.05
CA ALA A 129 -23.36 -29.05 9.83
C ALA A 129 -23.79 -30.52 9.75
N ARG A 130 -24.88 -30.77 9.01
CA ARG A 130 -25.52 -32.08 8.91
C ARG A 130 -24.62 -33.23 8.47
N ASN A 131 -23.56 -32.95 7.71
CA ASN A 131 -22.61 -33.94 7.17
C ASN A 131 -21.19 -33.82 7.77
N THR A 132 -21.03 -33.12 8.91
CA THR A 132 -19.74 -32.96 9.57
C THR A 132 -19.21 -34.34 9.99
N PHE A 133 -17.92 -34.62 9.74
CA PHE A 133 -17.28 -35.94 9.94
C PHE A 133 -17.98 -37.12 9.25
N SER A 134 -18.70 -36.88 8.15
CA SER A 134 -19.35 -37.94 7.39
C SER A 134 -18.37 -38.74 6.54
N ARG A 135 -18.57 -40.06 6.44
CA ARG A 135 -17.81 -40.96 5.55
C ARG A 135 -18.18 -40.81 4.07
N GLY A 136 -19.24 -40.05 3.76
CA GLY A 136 -19.71 -39.83 2.39
C GLY A 136 -20.27 -38.42 2.19
N ILE A 137 -20.04 -37.83 1.02
CA ILE A 137 -20.37 -36.43 0.70
C ILE A 137 -21.88 -36.12 0.90
N PHE A 138 -22.75 -37.11 0.65
CA PHE A 138 -24.20 -36.99 0.72
C PHE A 138 -24.84 -37.69 1.93
N LEU A 139 -24.02 -38.13 2.88
CA LEU A 139 -24.50 -38.82 4.07
C LEU A 139 -24.57 -37.84 5.24
N ASP A 140 -25.76 -37.67 5.80
CA ASP A 140 -25.95 -36.89 7.02
C ASP A 140 -25.48 -37.72 8.23
N THR A 141 -24.72 -37.08 9.12
CA THR A 141 -24.36 -37.58 10.45
C THR A 141 -25.28 -37.03 11.54
N ILE A 142 -25.91 -35.88 11.28
CA ILE A 142 -26.89 -35.24 12.18
C ILE A 142 -28.17 -34.94 11.40
N LEU A 143 -29.30 -35.42 11.92
CA LEU A 143 -30.63 -35.07 11.42
C LEU A 143 -31.46 -34.44 12.53
N PRO A 144 -32.07 -33.25 12.33
CA PRO A 144 -33.15 -32.78 13.20
C PRO A 144 -34.24 -33.86 13.33
N LYS A 145 -35.05 -33.88 14.37
CA LYS A 145 -36.14 -34.88 14.56
C LYS A 145 -37.51 -34.38 14.13
N TYR A 146 -37.78 -33.09 14.26
CA TYR A 146 -39.07 -32.48 13.98
C TYR A 146 -38.93 -31.21 13.15
N ASP A 147 -40.07 -30.75 12.63
CA ASP A 147 -40.15 -29.55 11.82
C ASP A 147 -40.50 -28.35 12.69
N VAL A 148 -39.90 -27.20 12.38
CA VAL A 148 -40.17 -25.92 13.04
C VAL A 148 -40.91 -25.06 12.03
N ASN A 149 -42.13 -24.64 12.34
CA ASN A 149 -43.02 -23.91 11.44
C ASN A 149 -43.29 -24.67 10.12
N GLY A 150 -43.41 -26.01 10.18
CA GLY A 150 -43.71 -26.86 9.02
C GLY A 150 -42.55 -27.09 8.06
N VAL A 151 -41.32 -26.71 8.43
CA VAL A 151 -40.11 -26.95 7.64
C VAL A 151 -39.05 -27.61 8.51
N ARG A 152 -38.32 -28.58 7.94
CA ARG A 152 -37.16 -29.17 8.61
C ARG A 152 -36.10 -28.09 8.85
N PRO A 153 -35.68 -27.84 10.10
CA PRO A 153 -34.74 -26.76 10.37
C PRO A 153 -33.38 -27.04 9.73
N ALA A 154 -32.76 -26.00 9.17
CA ALA A 154 -31.38 -26.05 8.70
C ALA A 154 -30.41 -25.97 9.90
N ILE A 155 -29.28 -26.68 9.81
CA ILE A 155 -28.27 -26.72 10.88
C ILE A 155 -26.87 -26.41 10.36
N GLY A 156 -26.02 -25.87 11.23
CA GLY A 156 -24.60 -25.66 10.96
C GLY A 156 -24.26 -24.42 10.13
N GLN A 157 -25.08 -23.36 10.23
CA GLN A 157 -24.77 -22.09 9.59
C GLN A 157 -23.46 -21.47 10.12
N ARG A 158 -22.78 -20.70 9.25
CA ARG A 158 -21.53 -19.97 9.57
C ARG A 158 -21.59 -18.53 9.09
N THR A 159 -22.70 -17.86 9.39
CA THR A 159 -23.04 -16.54 8.86
C THR A 159 -23.26 -15.49 9.95
N ARG A 160 -23.86 -15.84 11.09
CA ARG A 160 -24.22 -14.89 12.15
C ARG A 160 -24.42 -15.60 13.49
N LEU A 161 -24.71 -14.81 14.53
CA LEU A 161 -25.20 -15.34 15.81
C LEU A 161 -26.71 -15.53 15.70
N SER A 162 -27.22 -16.64 16.18
CA SER A 162 -28.65 -16.89 16.29
C SER A 162 -29.26 -16.12 17.46
N LYS A 163 -30.60 -16.15 17.58
CA LYS A 163 -31.28 -15.58 18.75
C LYS A 163 -30.93 -16.33 20.04
N GLY A 164 -30.77 -17.65 19.98
CA GLY A 164 -30.37 -18.47 21.13
C GLY A 164 -28.93 -18.18 21.56
N ASP A 165 -27.98 -18.07 20.62
CA ASP A 165 -26.58 -17.69 20.92
C ASP A 165 -26.53 -16.36 21.70
N ILE A 166 -27.31 -15.37 21.26
CA ILE A 166 -27.37 -14.04 21.87
C ILE A 166 -28.02 -14.10 23.26
N ALA A 167 -29.13 -14.81 23.39
CA ALA A 167 -29.87 -14.93 24.66
C ALA A 167 -29.04 -15.67 25.72
N GLN A 168 -28.42 -16.78 25.36
CA GLN A 168 -27.53 -17.55 26.23
C GLN A 168 -26.34 -16.71 26.69
N ALA A 169 -25.69 -15.97 25.79
CA ALA A 169 -24.56 -15.10 26.13
C ALA A 169 -25.00 -13.99 27.09
N ARG A 170 -26.20 -13.43 26.89
CA ARG A 170 -26.74 -12.39 27.76
C ARG A 170 -26.99 -12.88 29.17
N LYS A 171 -27.52 -14.10 29.33
CA LYS A 171 -27.71 -14.74 30.63
C LYS A 171 -26.36 -15.08 31.28
N LEU A 172 -25.44 -15.70 30.54
CA LEU A 172 -24.13 -16.14 31.04
C LEU A 172 -23.31 -14.96 31.60
N TYR A 173 -23.31 -13.83 30.88
CA TYR A 173 -22.57 -12.62 31.27
C TYR A 173 -23.39 -11.60 32.06
N ARG A 174 -24.64 -11.93 32.44
CA ARG A 174 -25.55 -11.05 33.19
C ARG A 174 -25.65 -9.65 32.57
N CYS A 175 -25.95 -9.61 31.28
CA CYS A 175 -26.02 -8.35 30.57
C CYS A 175 -27.08 -7.40 31.17
N PRO A 176 -26.83 -6.07 31.13
CA PRO A 176 -27.82 -5.08 31.53
C PRO A 176 -29.15 -5.26 30.81
N ALA A 177 -30.25 -4.97 31.50
CA ALA A 177 -31.60 -5.15 30.97
C ALA A 177 -31.91 -4.20 29.78
N CYS A 178 -31.20 -3.07 29.71
CA CYS A 178 -31.37 -2.03 28.72
C CYS A 178 -30.02 -1.44 28.27
N GLY A 179 -30.09 -0.64 27.20
CA GLY A 179 -28.92 -0.12 26.50
C GLY A 179 -28.45 -1.08 25.42
N GLU A 180 -27.54 -0.58 24.58
CA GLU A 180 -27.09 -1.29 23.39
C GLU A 180 -25.70 -0.83 22.93
N THR A 181 -25.14 -1.53 21.96
CA THR A 181 -23.89 -1.12 21.30
C THR A 181 -24.21 -0.32 20.05
N LEU A 182 -23.82 0.95 20.03
CA LEU A 182 -24.02 1.91 18.94
C LEU A 182 -22.74 1.97 18.09
N GLN A 183 -22.82 1.58 16.81
CA GLN A 183 -21.65 1.49 15.91
C GLN A 183 -21.70 2.43 14.70
N ASP A 184 -22.79 3.18 14.57
CA ASP A 184 -22.94 4.17 13.51
C ASP A 184 -22.10 5.41 13.80
N SER A 185 -21.72 6.15 12.76
CA SER A 185 -20.91 7.37 12.92
C SER A 185 -21.67 8.53 13.54
N GLN A 186 -22.98 8.45 13.64
CA GLN A 186 -23.83 9.39 14.34
C GLN A 186 -25.03 8.63 14.87
N GLY A 187 -25.59 9.07 15.98
CA GLY A 187 -26.77 8.44 16.54
C GLY A 187 -27.31 9.18 17.74
N ASN A 188 -28.39 8.66 18.28
CA ASN A 188 -29.02 9.18 19.48
C ASN A 188 -29.52 8.03 20.35
N PHE A 189 -29.66 8.29 21.64
CA PHE A 189 -30.19 7.34 22.59
C PHE A 189 -30.77 8.09 23.79
N SER A 190 -31.66 7.43 24.51
CA SER A 190 -32.34 7.99 25.67
C SER A 190 -32.48 6.96 26.78
N SER A 191 -32.74 7.44 28.00
CA SER A 191 -33.22 6.57 29.06
C SER A 191 -34.53 5.87 28.62
N PRO A 192 -34.78 4.63 29.07
CA PRO A 192 -36.04 3.95 28.78
C PRO A 192 -37.24 4.81 29.14
N GLU A 193 -38.32 4.67 28.37
CA GLU A 193 -39.60 5.38 28.57
C GLU A 193 -39.53 6.92 28.43
N PHE A 194 -38.38 7.50 28.07
CA PHE A 194 -38.29 8.93 27.76
C PHE A 194 -39.29 9.35 26.66
N PRO A 195 -40.05 10.45 26.82
CA PRO A 195 -39.95 11.48 27.87
C PRO A 195 -40.88 11.26 29.09
N ASN A 196 -41.55 10.10 29.19
CA ASN A 196 -42.55 9.81 30.22
C ASN A 196 -41.96 9.55 31.62
N GLY A 197 -40.63 9.46 31.72
CA GLY A 197 -39.90 9.16 32.95
C GLY A 197 -39.40 7.73 32.98
N TYR A 198 -38.23 7.51 33.58
CA TYR A 198 -37.60 6.19 33.65
C TYR A 198 -38.09 5.41 34.88
N SER A 199 -38.02 4.08 34.82
CA SER A 199 -38.35 3.22 35.96
C SER A 199 -37.27 3.22 37.05
N ALA A 200 -37.68 3.07 38.31
CA ALA A 200 -36.78 2.90 39.45
C ALA A 200 -35.93 1.63 39.33
N HIS A 201 -34.73 1.64 39.93
CA HIS A 201 -33.82 0.49 39.97
C HIS A 201 -33.31 0.00 38.59
N MET A 202 -33.35 0.86 37.57
CA MET A 202 -32.84 0.55 36.24
C MET A 202 -31.31 0.51 36.17
N HIS A 203 -30.81 -0.38 35.31
CA HIS A 203 -29.40 -0.44 34.93
C HIS A 203 -29.29 -0.60 33.41
N CYS A 204 -28.91 0.50 32.74
CA CYS A 204 -28.70 0.51 31.29
C CYS A 204 -27.25 0.85 30.97
N VAL A 205 -26.72 0.23 29.91
CA VAL A 205 -25.36 0.50 29.44
C VAL A 205 -25.37 0.67 27.93
N TRP A 206 -24.94 1.85 27.46
CA TRP A 206 -24.65 2.10 26.06
C TRP A 206 -23.14 2.07 25.80
N ARG A 207 -22.79 1.48 24.67
CA ARG A 207 -21.41 1.34 24.22
C ARG A 207 -21.29 1.91 22.82
N ILE A 208 -20.60 3.03 22.69
CA ILE A 208 -20.44 3.72 21.41
C ILE A 208 -19.07 3.33 20.85
N SER A 209 -19.03 2.79 19.64
CA SER A 209 -17.81 2.30 18.97
C SER A 209 -17.82 2.76 17.51
N VAL A 210 -17.02 3.77 17.19
CA VAL A 210 -16.94 4.36 15.84
C VAL A 210 -15.73 3.80 15.08
N THR A 211 -15.41 4.36 13.91
CA THR A 211 -14.29 3.87 13.10
C THR A 211 -12.97 4.13 13.86
N PRO A 212 -12.00 3.19 13.86
CA PRO A 212 -10.72 3.42 14.54
C PRO A 212 -10.02 4.67 13.99
N GLY A 213 -9.42 5.47 14.88
CA GLY A 213 -8.83 6.77 14.52
C GLY A 213 -9.81 7.95 14.51
N GLU A 214 -11.11 7.70 14.68
CA GLU A 214 -12.10 8.73 15.02
C GLU A 214 -12.22 8.88 16.54
N LYS A 215 -12.74 10.02 16.99
CA LYS A 215 -13.19 10.30 18.36
C LYS A 215 -14.70 10.49 18.36
N ILE A 216 -15.31 10.44 19.53
CA ILE A 216 -16.74 10.58 19.74
C ILE A 216 -16.96 11.87 20.52
N ILE A 217 -17.82 12.74 20.01
CA ILE A 217 -18.39 13.84 20.80
C ILE A 217 -19.82 13.46 21.18
N LEU A 218 -20.10 13.49 22.48
CA LEU A 218 -21.39 13.15 23.08
C LEU A 218 -22.00 14.42 23.68
N ASN A 219 -23.25 14.70 23.31
CA ASN A 219 -24.00 15.84 23.80
C ASN A 219 -25.34 15.41 24.40
N PHE A 220 -25.65 15.89 25.60
CA PHE A 220 -26.95 15.71 26.22
C PHE A 220 -27.85 16.89 25.83
N THR A 221 -28.92 16.61 25.09
CA THR A 221 -29.93 17.63 24.75
C THR A 221 -30.94 17.85 25.86
N THR A 222 -31.20 16.79 26.65
CA THR A 222 -32.13 16.81 27.78
C THR A 222 -31.54 15.96 28.90
N LEU A 223 -31.64 16.43 30.13
CA LEU A 223 -31.26 15.70 31.34
C LEU A 223 -32.23 16.10 32.46
N ASP A 224 -32.90 15.12 33.05
CA ASP A 224 -33.78 15.27 34.20
C ASP A 224 -33.77 13.98 35.02
N LEU A 225 -32.76 13.86 35.87
CA LEU A 225 -32.58 12.74 36.80
C LEU A 225 -32.76 13.23 38.24
N TYR A 226 -33.12 12.32 39.15
CA TYR A 226 -33.22 12.66 40.56
C TYR A 226 -31.91 13.28 41.09
N ARG A 227 -32.02 14.49 41.63
CA ARG A 227 -30.86 15.28 42.10
C ARG A 227 -30.42 14.78 43.47
N SER A 228 -29.18 14.32 43.58
CA SER A 228 -28.57 13.96 44.85
C SER A 228 -27.14 14.50 44.99
N ARG A 229 -26.64 14.59 46.22
CA ARG A 229 -25.23 14.94 46.46
C ARG A 229 -24.34 13.91 45.75
N LEU A 230 -23.37 14.40 44.98
CA LEU A 230 -22.42 13.59 44.19
C LEU A 230 -23.08 12.55 43.25
N CYS A 231 -24.36 12.70 42.94
CA CYS A 231 -25.11 11.76 42.09
C CYS A 231 -25.01 10.30 42.56
N TRP A 232 -25.15 10.08 43.88
CA TRP A 232 -25.13 8.74 44.48
C TRP A 232 -26.31 7.84 44.11
N TYR A 233 -27.49 8.39 43.86
CA TYR A 233 -28.68 7.58 43.59
C TYR A 233 -28.88 7.33 42.10
N ASP A 234 -29.36 8.36 41.39
CA ASP A 234 -29.68 8.28 39.97
C ASP A 234 -28.65 9.09 39.22
N TYR A 235 -28.00 8.46 38.25
CA TYR A 235 -26.92 9.09 37.52
C TYR A 235 -26.77 8.53 36.11
N VAL A 236 -26.29 9.40 35.21
CA VAL A 236 -25.63 9.00 33.98
C VAL A 236 -24.14 9.23 34.10
N GLU A 237 -23.37 8.20 33.82
CA GLU A 237 -21.91 8.19 33.93
C GLU A 237 -21.30 7.94 32.56
N VAL A 238 -20.33 8.77 32.19
CA VAL A 238 -19.64 8.67 30.90
C VAL A 238 -18.16 8.35 31.16
N ARG A 239 -17.65 7.31 30.51
CA ARG A 239 -16.27 6.85 30.62
C ARG A 239 -15.61 6.78 29.24
N ASP A 240 -14.32 7.12 29.22
CA ASP A 240 -13.49 7.17 28.01
C ASP A 240 -12.85 5.81 27.75
N GLY A 241 -13.54 4.99 26.97
CA GLY A 241 -13.20 3.61 26.68
C GLY A 241 -14.45 2.75 26.47
N PHE A 242 -14.30 1.43 26.53
CA PHE A 242 -15.39 0.50 26.15
C PHE A 242 -15.79 -0.49 27.26
N TRP A 243 -15.45 -0.17 28.50
CA TRP A 243 -15.64 -1.05 29.66
C TRP A 243 -15.82 -0.24 30.96
N ARG A 244 -16.35 -0.90 32.00
CA ARG A 244 -16.67 -0.25 33.30
C ARG A 244 -15.46 0.34 34.04
N LYS A 245 -14.24 -0.12 33.76
CA LYS A 245 -13.00 0.35 34.41
C LYS A 245 -12.33 1.50 33.67
N ALA A 246 -12.88 1.95 32.54
CA ALA A 246 -12.34 3.07 31.79
C ALA A 246 -12.31 4.36 32.61
N THR A 247 -11.44 5.28 32.20
CA THR A 247 -11.28 6.60 32.82
C THR A 247 -12.62 7.34 32.86
N LEU A 248 -13.01 7.78 34.05
CA LEU A 248 -14.26 8.51 34.26
C LEU A 248 -14.14 9.92 33.65
N ARG A 249 -15.08 10.28 32.76
CA ARG A 249 -15.19 11.65 32.22
C ARG A 249 -16.14 12.50 33.04
N GLY A 250 -17.22 11.90 33.54
CA GLY A 250 -18.12 12.59 34.45
C GLY A 250 -19.29 11.73 34.86
N ARG A 251 -19.89 12.13 35.98
CA ARG A 251 -21.14 11.56 36.51
C ARG A 251 -22.12 12.70 36.72
N PHE A 252 -23.32 12.56 36.15
CA PHE A 252 -24.29 13.64 36.01
C PHE A 252 -25.66 13.21 36.54
N CYS A 253 -26.35 14.15 37.19
CA CYS A 253 -27.71 14.00 37.75
C CYS A 253 -28.36 15.38 37.91
N GLY A 254 -29.65 15.41 38.25
CA GLY A 254 -30.43 16.65 38.25
C GLY A 254 -30.81 17.07 36.82
N ASN A 255 -30.92 18.38 36.62
CA ASN A 255 -31.41 18.98 35.37
C ASN A 255 -30.38 19.88 34.65
N LYS A 256 -29.14 19.94 35.16
CA LYS A 256 -28.07 20.75 34.55
C LYS A 256 -27.39 19.95 33.46
N LEU A 257 -27.46 20.43 32.21
CA LEU A 257 -26.76 19.82 31.08
C LEU A 257 -25.23 19.95 31.27
N PRO A 258 -24.46 18.88 31.02
CA PRO A 258 -23.01 18.95 30.94
C PRO A 258 -22.53 19.57 29.62
N GLU A 259 -21.29 20.06 29.60
CA GLU A 259 -20.61 20.44 28.36
C GLU A 259 -20.39 19.22 27.46
N PRO A 260 -20.29 19.40 26.12
CA PRO A 260 -20.04 18.29 25.20
C PRO A 260 -18.79 17.48 25.58
N ILE A 261 -18.95 16.17 25.67
CA ILE A 261 -17.90 15.26 26.14
C ILE A 261 -17.21 14.67 24.92
N ILE A 262 -15.90 14.89 24.79
CA ILE A 262 -15.08 14.37 23.69
C ILE A 262 -14.23 13.21 24.21
N SER A 263 -14.32 12.04 23.57
CA SER A 263 -13.49 10.87 23.87
C SER A 263 -12.04 11.07 23.41
N THR A 264 -11.11 10.30 23.98
CA THR A 264 -9.71 10.28 23.49
C THR A 264 -9.53 9.40 22.25
N ASP A 265 -10.37 8.38 22.11
CA ASP A 265 -10.32 7.37 21.05
C ASP A 265 -11.74 7.01 20.55
N SER A 266 -11.85 6.04 19.67
CA SER A 266 -13.05 5.58 18.96
C SER A 266 -14.10 4.84 19.81
N ARG A 267 -13.96 4.82 21.14
CA ARG A 267 -14.80 4.04 22.06
C ARG A 267 -15.23 4.88 23.26
N LEU A 268 -16.53 4.88 23.56
CA LEU A 268 -17.12 5.57 24.72
C LEU A 268 -18.14 4.66 25.42
N TRP A 269 -18.13 4.66 26.75
CA TRP A 269 -19.02 3.86 27.57
C TRP A 269 -19.92 4.78 28.39
N VAL A 270 -21.22 4.54 28.35
CA VAL A 270 -22.23 5.33 29.05
C VAL A 270 -23.09 4.39 29.89
N GLU A 271 -23.15 4.63 31.19
CA GLU A 271 -24.00 3.87 32.11
C GLU A 271 -25.03 4.78 32.73
N PHE A 272 -26.27 4.32 32.70
CA PHE A 272 -27.35 4.90 33.49
C PHE A 272 -27.73 3.94 34.60
N ARG A 273 -27.75 4.44 35.83
CA ARG A 273 -28.30 3.73 36.98
C ARG A 273 -29.33 4.59 37.66
N SER A 274 -30.48 4.00 37.93
CA SER A 274 -31.45 4.49 38.91
C SER A 274 -31.42 3.56 40.12
N SER A 275 -31.48 4.13 41.31
CA SER A 275 -31.56 3.36 42.55
C SER A 275 -32.52 3.96 43.58
N SER A 276 -33.11 5.12 43.28
CA SER A 276 -34.14 5.74 44.09
C SER A 276 -35.55 5.44 43.58
N ASN A 277 -36.54 5.61 44.46
CA ASN A 277 -37.95 5.55 44.11
C ASN A 277 -38.46 6.85 43.47
N TRP A 278 -37.63 7.90 43.45
CA TRP A 278 -37.96 9.21 42.90
C TRP A 278 -37.36 9.30 41.51
N VAL A 279 -38.21 9.40 40.49
CA VAL A 279 -37.77 9.37 39.09
C VAL A 279 -38.01 10.73 38.43
N GLY A 280 -37.11 11.12 37.53
CA GLY A 280 -37.28 12.26 36.64
C GLY A 280 -37.74 11.84 35.24
N LYS A 281 -37.82 12.78 34.30
CA LYS A 281 -38.19 12.47 32.89
C LYS A 281 -37.13 11.63 32.16
N GLY A 282 -35.89 11.62 32.65
CA GLY A 282 -34.79 10.90 32.04
C GLY A 282 -33.85 11.78 31.22
N PHE A 283 -33.21 11.22 30.21
CA PHE A 283 -32.26 11.96 29.38
C PHE A 283 -32.36 11.59 27.91
N PHE A 284 -31.92 12.51 27.04
CA PHE A 284 -31.74 12.30 25.61
C PHE A 284 -30.38 12.80 25.18
N ALA A 285 -29.58 11.92 24.60
CA ALA A 285 -28.23 12.20 24.16
C ALA A 285 -28.05 11.92 22.67
N VAL A 286 -27.21 12.72 22.04
CA VAL A 286 -26.79 12.60 20.64
C VAL A 286 -25.28 12.47 20.58
N TYR A 287 -24.77 11.65 19.69
CA TYR A 287 -23.34 11.49 19.49
C TYR A 287 -22.99 11.55 18.00
N GLU A 288 -21.77 12.00 17.72
CA GLU A 288 -21.19 11.99 16.38
C GLU A 288 -19.70 11.62 16.42
N ALA A 289 -19.24 10.96 15.37
CA ALA A 289 -17.86 10.59 15.15
C ALA A 289 -17.13 11.73 14.45
N ILE A 290 -16.07 12.21 15.07
CA ILE A 290 -15.20 13.28 14.58
C ILE A 290 -13.78 12.76 14.35
N CYS A 291 -13.02 13.36 13.46
CA CYS A 291 -11.61 13.04 13.24
C CYS A 291 -10.77 14.30 13.15
N GLY A 292 -9.50 14.20 13.53
CA GLY A 292 -8.62 15.35 13.67
C GLY A 292 -8.67 16.00 15.05
N GLY A 293 -8.63 17.34 15.06
CA GLY A 293 -8.57 18.20 16.24
C GLY A 293 -7.23 18.90 16.42
N ASP A 294 -7.13 19.65 17.51
CA ASP A 294 -5.92 20.39 17.90
C ASP A 294 -4.88 19.46 18.54
N VAL A 295 -3.63 19.61 18.09
CA VAL A 295 -2.48 18.80 18.53
C VAL A 295 -1.36 19.74 18.96
N LYS A 296 -1.14 19.84 20.27
CA LYS A 296 -0.07 20.65 20.87
C LYS A 296 1.07 19.75 21.36
N LYS A 297 1.93 19.32 20.44
CA LYS A 297 3.05 18.41 20.71
C LYS A 297 4.18 18.69 19.73
N ASP A 298 5.43 18.53 20.17
CA ASP A 298 6.62 18.66 19.33
C ASP A 298 6.90 17.45 18.46
N ASN A 299 6.20 16.33 18.68
CA ASN A 299 6.35 15.13 17.87
C ASN A 299 5.10 14.27 17.94
N GLY A 300 4.77 13.55 16.86
CA GLY A 300 3.68 12.61 16.86
C GLY A 300 3.31 12.07 15.50
N HIS A 301 2.25 11.26 15.47
CA HIS A 301 1.72 10.68 14.24
C HIS A 301 0.27 11.09 14.04
N ILE A 302 -0.12 11.27 12.79
CA ILE A 302 -1.51 11.39 12.35
C ILE A 302 -1.79 10.33 11.28
N GLN A 303 -3.03 9.91 11.17
CA GLN A 303 -3.43 8.91 10.19
C GLN A 303 -4.87 9.15 9.74
N SER A 304 -5.18 8.74 8.52
CA SER A 304 -6.57 8.69 8.06
C SER A 304 -7.39 7.74 8.93
N PRO A 305 -8.70 7.98 9.09
CA PRO A 305 -9.58 7.04 9.78
C PRO A 305 -9.48 5.65 9.18
N ASN A 306 -9.57 4.63 10.02
CA ASN A 306 -9.49 3.21 9.71
C ASN A 306 -8.13 2.66 9.25
N TYR A 307 -7.08 3.49 9.10
CA TYR A 307 -5.75 3.03 8.69
C TYR A 307 -5.25 1.86 9.58
N PRO A 308 -4.67 0.78 9.01
CA PRO A 308 -4.23 0.59 7.63
C PRO A 308 -5.30 0.04 6.66
N ASP A 309 -6.53 -0.12 7.13
CA ASP A 309 -7.66 -0.54 6.31
C ASP A 309 -8.27 0.66 5.57
N ASP A 310 -9.13 0.41 4.58
CA ASP A 310 -9.67 1.47 3.73
C ASP A 310 -10.49 2.50 4.53
N TYR A 311 -10.27 3.80 4.29
CA TYR A 311 -11.02 4.86 4.95
C TYR A 311 -12.49 4.89 4.51
N ARG A 312 -13.38 5.45 5.34
CA ARG A 312 -14.80 5.63 4.96
C ARG A 312 -15.00 6.82 4.02
N PRO A 313 -15.99 6.76 3.11
CA PRO A 313 -16.35 7.87 2.24
C PRO A 313 -16.97 9.06 3.01
N SER A 314 -17.00 10.23 2.38
CA SER A 314 -17.59 11.48 2.91
C SER A 314 -17.06 11.92 4.28
N LYS A 315 -15.77 11.77 4.50
CA LYS A 315 -15.10 12.19 5.74
C LYS A 315 -14.34 13.48 5.53
N VAL A 316 -14.36 14.34 6.56
CA VAL A 316 -13.54 15.55 6.63
C VAL A 316 -12.81 15.53 7.97
N CYS A 317 -11.50 15.37 7.93
CA CYS A 317 -10.64 15.34 9.11
C CYS A 317 -9.69 16.52 9.05
N VAL A 318 -9.65 17.34 10.09
CA VAL A 318 -8.79 18.52 10.15
C VAL A 318 -7.89 18.42 11.38
N TRP A 319 -6.58 18.29 11.17
CA TRP A 319 -5.58 18.38 12.22
C TRP A 319 -4.97 19.77 12.25
N LYS A 320 -4.92 20.35 13.44
CA LYS A 320 -4.31 21.65 13.73
C LYS A 320 -3.12 21.42 14.65
N ILE A 321 -1.94 21.34 14.07
CA ILE A 321 -0.71 21.01 14.79
C ILE A 321 -0.04 22.31 15.23
N THR A 322 0.38 22.38 16.48
CA THR A 322 1.18 23.46 17.05
C THR A 322 2.34 22.87 17.83
N VAL A 323 3.55 23.28 17.47
CA VAL A 323 4.80 22.92 18.16
C VAL A 323 5.27 24.10 19.03
N SER A 324 6.29 23.87 19.82
CA SER A 324 6.94 24.88 20.67
C SER A 324 7.34 26.13 19.89
N GLU A 325 7.31 27.29 20.54
CA GLU A 325 7.70 28.56 19.93
C GLU A 325 9.18 28.52 19.50
N GLY A 326 9.48 29.15 18.36
CA GLY A 326 10.81 29.15 17.76
C GLY A 326 11.14 27.93 16.90
N TYR A 327 10.21 26.98 16.76
CA TYR A 327 10.30 25.83 15.86
C TYR A 327 9.21 25.91 14.78
N HIS A 328 9.40 25.16 13.70
CA HIS A 328 8.45 24.89 12.64
C HIS A 328 7.93 23.45 12.71
N VAL A 329 6.83 23.16 12.02
CA VAL A 329 6.27 21.80 11.92
C VAL A 329 6.81 21.15 10.66
N GLY A 330 7.61 20.10 10.81
CA GLY A 330 7.95 19.18 9.72
C GLY A 330 6.91 18.06 9.63
N LEU A 331 6.48 17.68 8.42
CA LEU A 331 5.51 16.63 8.14
C LEU A 331 6.04 15.65 7.09
N THR A 332 6.16 14.38 7.44
CA THR A 332 6.57 13.31 6.51
C THR A 332 5.53 12.19 6.48
N PHE A 333 5.20 11.71 5.29
CA PHE A 333 4.27 10.58 5.13
C PHE A 333 5.03 9.26 5.25
N GLN A 334 4.63 8.37 6.15
CA GLN A 334 5.16 7.00 6.22
C GLN A 334 4.49 6.09 5.19
N SER A 335 3.23 6.35 4.86
CA SER A 335 2.45 5.68 3.82
C SER A 335 1.41 6.65 3.24
N PHE A 336 1.08 6.50 1.96
CA PHE A 336 0.13 7.36 1.26
C PHE A 336 -0.56 6.63 0.10
N GLU A 337 -1.86 6.36 0.25
CA GLU A 337 -2.74 5.81 -0.77
C GLU A 337 -4.12 6.48 -0.65
N VAL A 338 -4.35 7.55 -1.41
CA VAL A 338 -5.60 8.33 -1.41
C VAL A 338 -6.26 8.25 -2.78
N GLY A 339 -7.58 8.07 -2.81
CA GLY A 339 -8.38 7.85 -4.01
C GLY A 339 -8.13 8.90 -5.11
N GLN A 340 -7.85 8.42 -6.32
CA GLN A 340 -7.75 9.26 -7.52
C GLN A 340 -8.53 8.60 -8.65
N ARG A 341 -9.50 9.30 -9.25
CA ARG A 341 -10.08 8.87 -10.53
C ARG A 341 -9.18 9.35 -11.67
N ARG A 342 -8.69 8.42 -12.50
CA ARG A 342 -8.15 8.79 -13.83
C ARG A 342 -9.31 9.31 -14.69
N PRO A 343 -9.15 10.37 -15.49
CA PRO A 343 -10.11 10.66 -16.55
C PRO A 343 -10.22 9.41 -17.44
N PRO A 344 -11.42 9.08 -17.96
CA PRO A 344 -11.54 7.97 -18.90
C PRO A 344 -10.59 8.22 -20.08
N PRO A 345 -9.93 7.18 -20.64
CA PRO A 345 -9.16 7.34 -21.85
C PRO A 345 -10.08 7.99 -22.89
N ARG A 346 -9.62 9.07 -23.52
CA ARG A 346 -10.30 9.61 -24.70
C ARG A 346 -10.38 8.44 -25.67
N LEU A 347 -11.58 7.95 -25.96
CA LEU A 347 -11.77 7.00 -27.06
C LEU A 347 -11.15 7.66 -28.29
N GLY A 348 -10.00 7.13 -28.71
CA GLY A 348 -9.51 7.38 -30.06
C GLY A 348 -10.64 7.02 -31.02
N ARG A 349 -10.88 7.87 -32.02
CA ARG A 349 -11.92 7.71 -33.02
C ARG A 349 -12.01 6.25 -33.47
N GLY A 350 -12.99 5.53 -32.93
CA GLY A 350 -13.30 4.18 -33.35
C GLY A 350 -13.84 4.25 -34.77
N ARG A 351 -13.25 3.44 -35.65
CA ARG A 351 -13.86 3.05 -36.93
C ARG A 351 -15.32 2.66 -36.66
N LEU A 352 -16.24 3.37 -37.30
CA LEU A 352 -17.63 2.94 -37.44
C LEU A 352 -17.64 1.56 -38.13
N LEU A 353 -17.98 0.52 -37.38
CA LEU A 353 -18.52 -0.70 -37.96
C LEU A 353 -19.93 -0.37 -38.48
N MET A 354 -20.09 -0.51 -39.80
CA MET A 354 -21.33 -0.32 -40.53
C MET A 354 -22.42 -1.31 -40.04
N PRO A 355 -23.68 -0.88 -39.87
CA PRO A 355 -24.80 -1.81 -39.78
C PRO A 355 -25.16 -2.31 -41.18
N VAL A 356 -25.33 -3.63 -41.31
CA VAL A 356 -25.88 -4.30 -42.49
C VAL A 356 -27.38 -3.96 -42.57
N LEU A 357 -27.80 -3.37 -43.69
CA LEU A 357 -29.21 -3.33 -44.12
C LEU A 357 -29.34 -3.79 -45.58
N PRO A 358 -30.49 -4.37 -45.97
CA PRO A 358 -30.62 -5.24 -47.13
C PRO A 358 -30.88 -4.47 -48.45
N ARG A 359 -30.67 -5.22 -49.55
CA ARG A 359 -30.83 -4.81 -50.95
C ARG A 359 -32.27 -4.44 -51.32
N ASP A 360 -32.40 -3.35 -52.07
CA ASP A 360 -33.24 -3.10 -53.26
C ASP A 360 -32.76 -1.72 -53.78
N GLY A 361 -32.42 -1.43 -55.05
CA GLY A 361 -33.03 -1.80 -56.31
C GLY A 361 -33.57 -0.52 -56.96
N LEU A 362 -32.93 -0.04 -58.04
CA LEU A 362 -33.36 0.92 -59.08
C LEU A 362 -32.56 2.23 -59.30
N GLU A 363 -32.51 2.52 -60.61
CA GLU A 363 -31.72 3.42 -61.45
C GLU A 363 -31.98 4.92 -61.28
N ALA A 364 -30.97 5.77 -61.57
CA ALA A 364 -30.88 6.56 -62.82
C ALA A 364 -29.99 7.82 -62.72
N ALA A 365 -29.17 7.99 -63.77
CA ALA A 365 -28.73 9.25 -64.43
C ALA A 365 -27.93 10.32 -63.63
N SER A 366 -26.61 10.42 -63.87
CA SER A 366 -25.93 11.31 -64.84
C SER A 366 -25.74 12.76 -64.34
N LEU A 367 -24.54 13.14 -63.88
CA LEU A 367 -23.44 13.78 -64.63
C LEU A 367 -23.56 15.30 -64.82
N GLY A 368 -22.53 15.99 -64.32
CA GLY A 368 -22.16 17.38 -64.60
C GLY A 368 -20.97 17.77 -63.70
N THR A 369 -19.74 17.31 -63.98
CA THR A 369 -18.67 18.06 -64.70
C THR A 369 -18.39 19.44 -64.06
N ALA A 370 -17.18 19.84 -63.66
CA ALA A 370 -15.87 19.44 -64.14
C ALA A 370 -14.71 19.86 -63.21
N SER A 371 -13.61 19.11 -63.35
CA SER A 371 -12.20 19.54 -63.42
C SER A 371 -11.52 20.27 -62.24
N LEU A 372 -10.48 19.65 -61.66
CA LEU A 372 -9.05 19.87 -61.96
C LEU A 372 -8.15 19.02 -61.00
N PRO A 373 -6.85 18.82 -61.30
CA PRO A 373 -6.11 17.57 -61.02
C PRO A 373 -5.00 17.70 -59.95
N HIS A 374 -4.39 16.55 -59.69
CA HIS A 374 -3.18 16.30 -58.89
C HIS A 374 -1.95 17.16 -59.23
N CYS A 375 -1.19 17.53 -58.19
CA CYS A 375 0.28 17.33 -57.98
C CYS A 375 0.74 18.23 -56.80
N TRP A 376 1.14 17.70 -55.63
CA TRP A 376 2.50 17.25 -55.20
C TRP A 376 3.37 18.34 -54.49
N TRP A 377 3.60 18.11 -53.18
CA TRP A 377 4.68 18.54 -52.24
C TRP A 377 4.67 19.98 -51.66
N PRO A 378 5.35 20.28 -50.51
CA PRO A 378 6.07 19.43 -49.53
C PRO A 378 5.78 19.74 -48.04
N LEU A 379 6.43 18.93 -47.18
CA LEU A 379 6.64 19.04 -45.73
C LEU A 379 6.99 20.46 -45.20
N GLY A 380 6.38 20.81 -44.06
CA GLY A 380 6.61 22.06 -43.33
C GLY A 380 6.38 21.91 -41.82
N TRP A 381 7.45 21.59 -41.08
CA TRP A 381 7.77 22.06 -39.72
C TRP A 381 6.63 22.16 -38.69
N HIS A 382 6.53 21.19 -37.78
CA HIS A 382 6.08 21.44 -36.41
C HIS A 382 7.19 21.09 -35.45
N SER A 383 7.78 22.13 -34.89
CA SER A 383 8.61 22.12 -33.71
C SER A 383 7.93 21.31 -32.60
N HIS A 384 8.64 20.30 -32.09
CA HIS A 384 8.31 19.66 -30.82
C HIS A 384 8.42 20.72 -29.72
N VAL A 385 7.28 21.29 -29.37
CA VAL A 385 7.08 21.91 -28.06
C VAL A 385 7.37 20.81 -27.02
N PRO A 386 8.18 21.08 -25.98
CA PRO A 386 8.35 20.12 -24.90
C PRO A 386 6.96 19.76 -24.36
N SER A 387 6.72 18.46 -24.17
CA SER A 387 5.52 17.95 -23.53
C SER A 387 5.15 18.87 -22.36
N PRO A 388 3.92 19.42 -22.30
CA PRO A 388 3.55 20.21 -21.15
C PRO A 388 3.74 19.31 -19.93
N VAL A 389 4.52 19.81 -18.97
CA VAL A 389 4.47 19.38 -17.57
C VAL A 389 3.01 19.05 -17.29
N SER A 390 2.75 17.82 -16.87
CA SER A 390 1.41 17.39 -16.49
C SER A 390 0.78 18.51 -15.64
N PRO A 391 -0.45 18.96 -15.95
CA PRO A 391 -1.04 20.02 -15.14
C PRO A 391 -1.02 19.58 -13.68
N PRO A 392 -0.79 20.49 -12.72
CA PRO A 392 -0.70 20.14 -11.30
C PRO A 392 -1.87 19.21 -10.96
N GLN A 393 -1.53 18.02 -10.50
CA GLN A 393 -2.44 16.89 -10.35
C GLN A 393 -3.69 17.33 -9.58
N VAL A 394 -4.80 17.54 -10.30
CA VAL A 394 -5.99 18.15 -9.72
C VAL A 394 -6.69 17.11 -8.85
N CYS A 395 -6.36 17.10 -7.56
CA CYS A 395 -6.99 16.28 -6.53
C CYS A 395 -8.40 16.80 -6.23
N LYS A 396 -9.35 16.50 -7.13
CA LYS A 396 -10.74 16.97 -7.08
C LYS A 396 -11.62 16.14 -6.13
N TYR A 397 -11.32 14.86 -5.99
CA TYR A 397 -12.11 13.88 -5.25
C TYR A 397 -11.57 13.75 -3.82
N ASP A 398 -10.87 12.65 -3.52
CA ASP A 398 -10.19 12.46 -2.25
C ASP A 398 -8.85 13.18 -2.25
N PHE A 399 -8.51 13.84 -1.14
CA PHE A 399 -7.25 14.56 -1.03
C PHE A 399 -6.80 14.79 0.41
N VAL A 400 -5.50 15.04 0.56
CA VAL A 400 -4.88 15.63 1.74
C VAL A 400 -4.35 17.01 1.37
N GLU A 401 -4.84 18.04 2.03
CA GLU A 401 -4.41 19.43 1.85
C GLU A 401 -3.57 19.88 3.05
N VAL A 402 -2.41 20.49 2.79
CA VAL A 402 -1.47 20.90 3.84
C VAL A 402 -1.19 22.40 3.74
N ARG A 403 -1.34 23.13 4.84
CA ARG A 403 -1.17 24.59 4.92
C ARG A 403 -0.30 25.01 6.11
N SER A 404 0.53 26.03 5.92
CA SER A 404 1.22 26.75 7.01
C SER A 404 0.24 27.69 7.69
N GLY A 405 -0.07 27.50 8.98
CA GLY A 405 -1.15 28.25 9.64
C GLY A 405 -2.23 27.35 10.25
N LEU A 406 -3.09 27.90 11.11
CA LEU A 406 -4.25 27.19 11.70
C LEU A 406 -5.58 27.42 10.96
N THR A 407 -5.62 28.34 9.99
CA THR A 407 -6.84 28.72 9.25
C THR A 407 -6.83 28.14 7.82
N ALA A 408 -8.00 28.09 7.19
CA ALA A 408 -8.11 27.62 5.81
C ALA A 408 -7.46 28.60 4.80
N ASP A 409 -7.37 29.88 5.14
CA ASP A 409 -6.80 30.92 4.28
C ASP A 409 -5.27 31.00 4.33
N SER A 410 -4.65 30.22 5.21
CA SER A 410 -3.21 30.25 5.38
C SER A 410 -2.47 29.61 4.17
N LYS A 411 -1.16 29.89 4.02
CA LYS A 411 -0.38 29.50 2.83
C LYS A 411 -0.49 28.01 2.53
N LEU A 412 -0.91 27.67 1.33
CA LEU A 412 -1.00 26.30 0.83
C LEU A 412 0.37 25.76 0.44
N HIS A 413 0.75 24.60 0.99
CA HIS A 413 1.92 23.84 0.51
C HIS A 413 1.55 22.94 -0.67
N GLY A 414 0.39 22.28 -0.59
CA GLY A 414 -0.06 21.41 -1.66
C GLY A 414 -1.33 20.66 -1.32
N LYS A 415 -1.89 20.06 -2.36
CA LYS A 415 -3.07 19.19 -2.30
C LYS A 415 -2.70 17.86 -2.95
N PHE A 416 -2.72 16.79 -2.16
CA PHE A 416 -2.12 15.50 -2.50
C PHE A 416 -3.17 14.40 -2.62
N CYS A 417 -3.02 13.52 -3.59
CA CYS A 417 -3.87 12.36 -3.85
C CYS A 417 -3.11 11.33 -4.69
N GLY A 418 -3.64 10.12 -4.84
CA GLY A 418 -2.96 9.01 -5.52
C GLY A 418 -2.12 8.16 -4.56
N ALA A 419 -1.18 7.40 -5.11
CA ALA A 419 -0.30 6.49 -4.36
C ALA A 419 1.14 7.00 -4.24
N GLU A 420 1.46 8.13 -4.88
CA GLU A 420 2.77 8.75 -4.78
C GLU A 420 2.87 9.49 -3.44
N LYS A 421 3.92 9.19 -2.68
CA LYS A 421 4.14 9.77 -1.36
C LYS A 421 4.66 11.21 -1.54
N PRO A 422 4.02 12.21 -0.91
CA PRO A 422 4.53 13.58 -0.93
C PRO A 422 5.91 13.68 -0.29
N ASP A 423 6.74 14.57 -0.84
CA ASP A 423 7.96 15.04 -0.19
C ASP A 423 7.65 15.65 1.17
N VAL A 424 8.68 15.76 2.01
CA VAL A 424 8.50 16.30 3.36
C VAL A 424 8.13 17.78 3.29
N ILE A 425 7.20 18.19 4.14
CA ILE A 425 6.62 19.54 4.14
C ILE A 425 6.99 20.23 5.46
N THR A 426 7.61 21.40 5.38
CA THR A 426 7.93 22.23 6.56
C THR A 426 7.06 23.48 6.56
N SER A 427 6.41 23.78 7.69
CA SER A 427 5.60 25.00 7.82
C SER A 427 6.46 26.27 7.95
N GLN A 428 5.86 27.42 7.67
CA GLN A 428 6.47 28.75 7.84
C GLN A 428 6.39 29.28 9.28
N TYR A 429 5.53 28.69 10.10
CA TYR A 429 5.30 29.07 11.48
C TYR A 429 5.40 27.83 12.37
N ASN A 430 5.27 28.00 13.68
CA ASN A 430 5.19 26.89 14.65
C ASN A 430 3.86 26.10 14.57
N ASN A 431 3.12 26.23 13.48
CA ASN A 431 1.83 25.60 13.33
C ASN A 431 1.53 25.21 11.87
N MET A 432 0.72 24.17 11.72
CA MET A 432 0.35 23.59 10.43
C MET A 432 -1.08 23.04 10.50
N ARG A 433 -1.84 23.25 9.42
CA ARG A 433 -3.19 22.70 9.23
C ARG A 433 -3.15 21.63 8.14
N ILE A 434 -3.66 20.45 8.46
CA ILE A 434 -3.74 19.31 7.55
C ILE A 434 -5.20 18.91 7.46
N GLU A 435 -5.75 18.89 6.24
CA GLU A 435 -7.13 18.52 5.98
C GLU A 435 -7.19 17.31 5.06
N PHE A 436 -7.79 16.23 5.54
CA PHE A 436 -8.14 15.08 4.73
C PHE A 436 -9.62 15.13 4.40
N LYS A 437 -9.95 15.04 3.11
CA LYS A 437 -11.33 14.97 2.62
C LYS A 437 -11.50 13.76 1.73
N SER A 438 -12.51 12.95 2.01
CA SER A 438 -12.99 11.89 1.11
C SER A 438 -14.39 12.22 0.61
N ASP A 439 -14.69 11.80 -0.62
CA ASP A 439 -16.01 11.91 -1.21
C ASP A 439 -16.76 10.55 -1.15
N ASN A 440 -17.85 10.41 -1.91
CA ASN A 440 -18.63 9.16 -1.98
C ASN A 440 -18.06 8.12 -2.96
N THR A 441 -16.82 8.28 -3.40
CA THR A 441 -16.17 7.44 -4.41
C THR A 441 -15.18 6.45 -3.77
N VAL A 442 -14.11 6.11 -4.48
CA VAL A 442 -13.25 4.95 -4.19
C VAL A 442 -12.38 5.22 -2.98
N SER A 443 -12.70 4.55 -1.88
CA SER A 443 -11.81 4.46 -0.72
C SER A 443 -10.54 3.67 -1.03
N LYS A 444 -9.44 4.07 -0.36
CA LYS A 444 -8.14 3.40 -0.36
C LYS A 444 -7.66 3.27 1.09
N LYS A 445 -6.48 2.68 1.32
CA LYS A 445 -5.91 2.51 2.66
C LYS A 445 -5.67 3.82 3.42
N GLY A 446 -5.56 4.93 2.69
CA GLY A 446 -5.34 6.26 3.26
C GLY A 446 -3.86 6.51 3.55
N PHE A 447 -3.56 7.20 4.65
CA PHE A 447 -2.20 7.64 4.95
C PHE A 447 -1.85 7.52 6.43
N LYS A 448 -0.55 7.40 6.70
CA LYS A 448 0.04 7.62 8.02
C LYS A 448 1.17 8.62 7.86
N ALA A 449 1.14 9.70 8.64
CA ALA A 449 2.16 10.74 8.63
C ALA A 449 2.75 10.94 10.03
N HIS A 450 4.01 11.33 10.06
CA HIS A 450 4.76 11.70 11.25
C HIS A 450 5.05 13.20 11.19
N PHE A 451 4.74 13.92 12.25
CA PHE A 451 5.06 15.33 12.39
C PHE A 451 6.04 15.54 13.54
N PHE A 452 6.92 16.52 13.42
CA PHE A 452 7.94 16.85 14.41
C PHE A 452 8.30 18.34 14.39
N SER A 453 8.86 18.83 15.49
CA SER A 453 9.43 20.17 15.60
C SER A 453 10.76 20.23 14.85
N ASP A 454 10.86 21.13 13.91
CA ASP A 454 12.04 21.40 13.10
C ASP A 454 12.54 22.82 13.38
N LYS A 455 13.84 23.00 13.57
CA LYS A 455 14.41 24.34 13.76
C LYS A 455 14.95 24.80 12.42
N ASP A 456 14.58 26.00 11.99
CA ASP A 456 15.20 26.58 10.79
C ASP A 456 16.54 27.21 11.16
N GLU A 457 17.62 26.45 11.05
CA GLU A 457 18.97 26.95 11.33
C GLU A 457 19.44 28.00 10.31
N CYS A 458 18.90 27.99 9.09
CA CYS A 458 19.25 28.94 8.04
C CYS A 458 18.69 30.34 8.30
N SER A 459 17.59 30.44 9.05
CA SER A 459 16.98 31.72 9.43
C SER A 459 17.89 32.68 10.22
N LYS A 460 18.92 32.14 10.90
CA LYS A 460 19.90 32.93 11.67
C LYS A 460 21.29 32.82 11.06
N ASN A 461 21.83 33.96 10.61
CA ASN A 461 23.18 34.06 10.04
C ASN A 461 23.44 33.05 8.90
N ASN A 462 22.43 32.73 8.09
CA ASN A 462 22.53 31.76 6.99
C ASN A 462 23.06 30.38 7.45
N GLY A 463 22.73 29.95 8.67
CA GLY A 463 23.29 28.72 9.27
C GLY A 463 24.83 28.74 9.43
N GLY A 464 25.50 29.89 9.23
CA GLY A 464 26.96 29.95 9.13
C GLY A 464 27.52 29.45 7.80
N CYS A 465 26.69 29.25 6.77
CA CYS A 465 27.12 28.87 5.43
C CYS A 465 27.74 30.05 4.68
N GLN A 466 28.87 29.81 3.99
CA GLN A 466 29.53 30.84 3.19
C GLN A 466 28.69 31.26 1.97
N HIS A 467 27.98 30.32 1.34
CA HIS A 467 27.13 30.57 0.19
C HIS A 467 25.65 30.39 0.54
N GLU A 468 25.04 29.26 0.21
CA GLU A 468 23.61 29.02 0.43
C GLU A 468 23.42 28.06 1.60
N CYS A 469 22.39 28.31 2.41
CA CYS A 469 21.96 27.41 3.48
C CYS A 469 20.64 26.77 3.09
N LEU A 470 20.59 25.45 3.10
CA LEU A 470 19.40 24.67 2.88
C LEU A 470 18.99 24.04 4.21
N ASN A 471 17.84 24.48 4.73
CA ASN A 471 17.30 23.87 5.94
C ASN A 471 16.79 22.47 5.60
N SER A 472 17.16 21.48 6.41
CA SER A 472 16.84 20.06 6.23
C SER A 472 16.18 19.51 7.49
N PHE A 473 15.82 18.23 7.53
CA PHE A 473 15.07 17.69 8.68
C PHE A 473 15.95 17.52 9.92
N GLY A 474 15.70 18.31 10.97
CA GLY A 474 16.46 18.29 12.22
C GLY A 474 17.91 18.77 12.09
N SER A 475 18.25 19.40 10.96
CA SER A 475 19.59 19.91 10.62
C SER A 475 19.49 20.87 9.43
N TYR A 476 20.61 21.41 8.98
CA TYR A 476 20.72 22.14 7.72
C TYR A 476 22.00 21.69 7.00
N GLU A 477 22.09 22.01 5.72
CA GLU A 477 23.31 21.83 4.94
C GLU A 477 23.68 23.10 4.18
N CYS A 478 24.98 23.35 4.02
CA CYS A 478 25.46 24.45 3.21
C CYS A 478 25.66 23.98 1.76
N GLN A 479 25.12 24.73 0.81
CA GLN A 479 25.31 24.51 -0.61
C GLN A 479 26.20 25.60 -1.21
N CYS A 480 27.09 25.19 -2.11
CA CYS A 480 27.98 26.09 -2.82
C CYS A 480 27.41 26.44 -4.20
N ARG A 481 27.58 27.71 -4.59
CA ARG A 481 27.28 28.18 -5.96
C ARG A 481 28.15 27.46 -7.00
N SER A 482 27.66 27.41 -8.24
CA SER A 482 28.34 26.78 -9.38
C SER A 482 29.81 27.18 -9.48
N GLY A 483 30.71 26.19 -9.59
CA GLY A 483 32.17 26.38 -9.64
C GLY A 483 32.90 26.17 -8.30
N PHE A 484 32.18 25.95 -7.21
CA PHE A 484 32.75 25.68 -5.88
C PHE A 484 32.23 24.36 -5.33
N VAL A 485 33.06 23.67 -4.53
CA VAL A 485 32.66 22.49 -3.76
C VAL A 485 32.70 22.81 -2.28
N LEU A 486 31.83 22.15 -1.51
CA LEU A 486 31.79 22.34 -0.07
C LEU A 486 33.13 21.91 0.54
N HIS A 487 33.70 22.79 1.34
CA HIS A 487 34.93 22.57 2.08
C HIS A 487 34.69 21.52 3.17
N ASP A 488 35.77 20.93 3.67
CA ASP A 488 35.70 19.78 4.59
C ASP A 488 35.09 20.18 5.96
N ASN A 489 35.05 21.48 6.27
CA ASN A 489 34.35 22.04 7.43
C ASN A 489 32.82 22.14 7.24
N LYS A 490 32.28 21.74 6.08
CA LYS A 490 30.85 21.76 5.71
C LYS A 490 30.17 23.13 5.70
N HIS A 491 30.92 24.21 5.81
CA HIS A 491 30.39 25.58 5.86
C HIS A 491 30.93 26.46 4.74
N ASP A 492 32.21 26.31 4.42
CA ASP A 492 32.89 27.10 3.40
C ASP A 492 32.85 26.41 2.04
N CYS A 493 33.13 27.16 1.00
CA CYS A 493 33.13 26.72 -0.39
C CYS A 493 34.52 26.93 -0.99
N LYS A 494 35.21 25.83 -1.35
CA LYS A 494 36.51 25.85 -2.03
C LYS A 494 36.33 25.80 -3.54
N GLU A 495 37.24 26.40 -4.30
CA GLU A 495 37.23 26.24 -5.76
C GLU A 495 37.25 24.75 -6.12
N ALA A 496 36.32 24.32 -6.97
CA ALA A 496 36.26 22.95 -7.41
C ALA A 496 37.48 22.64 -8.29
N GLY A 497 38.25 21.61 -7.93
CA GLY A 497 39.11 20.95 -8.90
C GLY A 497 38.24 20.45 -10.06
N CYS A 498 38.68 20.66 -11.29
CA CYS A 498 37.83 20.47 -12.47
C CYS A 498 37.93 19.04 -13.06
N ASP A 499 38.32 18.07 -12.23
CA ASP A 499 38.43 16.65 -12.58
C ASP A 499 37.25 15.87 -11.99
N HIS A 500 36.41 15.35 -12.87
CA HIS A 500 35.17 14.68 -12.52
C HIS A 500 35.23 13.20 -12.87
N LYS A 501 34.72 12.35 -11.97
CA LYS A 501 34.47 10.92 -12.23
C LYS A 501 32.97 10.71 -12.29
N VAL A 502 32.49 10.23 -13.43
CA VAL A 502 31.05 10.03 -13.68
C VAL A 502 30.78 8.54 -13.80
N THR A 503 30.01 8.00 -12.84
CA THR A 503 29.62 6.58 -12.79
C THR A 503 28.11 6.36 -12.90
N SER A 504 27.32 7.44 -13.00
CA SER A 504 25.86 7.34 -13.11
C SER A 504 25.45 6.83 -14.50
N VAL A 505 24.37 6.04 -14.56
CA VAL A 505 23.82 5.46 -15.79
C VAL A 505 23.28 6.50 -16.78
N SER A 506 22.89 7.66 -16.29
CA SER A 506 22.55 8.82 -17.09
C SER A 506 22.82 10.10 -16.30
N GLY A 507 22.88 11.23 -16.97
CA GLY A 507 23.02 12.53 -16.32
C GLY A 507 23.42 13.63 -17.29
N THR A 508 23.69 14.80 -16.72
CA THR A 508 24.09 15.98 -17.48
C THR A 508 25.49 16.39 -17.09
N ILE A 509 26.29 16.74 -18.09
CA ILE A 509 27.67 17.21 -17.98
C ILE A 509 27.70 18.63 -18.54
N THR A 510 28.12 19.58 -17.73
CA THR A 510 28.18 20.99 -18.12
C THR A 510 29.60 21.52 -18.05
N SER A 511 29.92 22.47 -18.92
CA SER A 511 31.10 23.31 -18.72
C SER A 511 30.99 24.12 -17.42
N PRO A 512 32.13 24.52 -16.82
CA PRO A 512 32.10 25.38 -15.62
C PRO A 512 31.26 26.63 -15.85
N ASN A 513 30.45 26.97 -14.85
CA ASN A 513 29.53 28.12 -14.85
C ASN A 513 28.36 28.09 -15.84
N TRP A 514 28.09 27.00 -16.58
CA TRP A 514 26.90 26.92 -17.44
C TRP A 514 25.60 27.27 -16.66
N PRO A 515 24.68 28.10 -17.20
CA PRO A 515 24.64 28.70 -18.56
C PRO A 515 25.41 30.03 -18.71
N ASP A 516 26.07 30.50 -17.65
CA ASP A 516 26.93 31.67 -17.67
C ASP A 516 28.29 31.39 -18.31
N LYS A 517 29.09 32.43 -18.53
CA LYS A 517 30.36 32.30 -19.25
C LYS A 517 31.38 31.46 -18.46
N TYR A 518 31.98 30.47 -19.12
CA TYR A 518 33.05 29.66 -18.52
C TYR A 518 34.27 30.52 -18.15
N PRO A 519 35.06 30.19 -17.10
CA PRO A 519 36.25 30.97 -16.74
C PRO A 519 37.40 30.82 -17.76
N SER A 520 38.30 31.81 -17.84
CA SER A 520 39.53 31.75 -18.65
C SER A 520 40.58 30.80 -18.06
N LYS A 521 41.44 30.20 -18.89
CA LYS A 521 42.56 29.32 -18.49
C LYS A 521 42.15 28.13 -17.62
N LYS A 522 40.99 27.52 -17.89
CA LYS A 522 40.53 26.33 -17.17
C LYS A 522 40.73 25.09 -18.02
N GLU A 523 41.18 24.03 -17.38
CA GLU A 523 41.21 22.68 -17.91
C GLU A 523 40.33 21.81 -17.03
N CYS A 524 39.33 21.16 -17.63
CA CYS A 524 38.39 20.30 -16.93
C CYS A 524 38.32 18.95 -17.61
N THR A 525 38.29 17.88 -16.82
CA THR A 525 38.24 16.50 -17.32
C THR A 525 37.07 15.75 -16.73
N TRP A 526 36.45 14.87 -17.52
CA TRP A 526 35.43 13.93 -17.08
C TRP A 526 35.84 12.52 -17.50
N ALA A 527 36.11 11.67 -16.52
CA ALA A 527 36.27 10.24 -16.70
C ALA A 527 34.91 9.57 -16.48
N ILE A 528 34.22 9.27 -17.57
CA ILE A 528 32.91 8.62 -17.56
C ILE A 528 33.11 7.11 -17.67
N SER A 529 32.56 6.34 -16.74
CA SER A 529 32.61 4.88 -16.77
C SER A 529 31.26 4.29 -16.44
N THR A 530 30.84 3.28 -17.21
CA THR A 530 29.59 2.55 -17.00
C THR A 530 29.86 1.05 -16.80
N THR A 531 28.79 0.29 -16.57
CA THR A 531 28.79 -1.16 -16.42
C THR A 531 29.51 -1.82 -17.61
N PRO A 532 30.42 -2.78 -17.38
CA PRO A 532 31.04 -3.56 -18.46
C PRO A 532 30.00 -4.16 -19.41
N GLY A 533 30.34 -4.23 -20.70
CA GLY A 533 29.41 -4.64 -21.76
C GLY A 533 28.43 -3.56 -22.21
N HIS A 534 28.44 -2.36 -21.62
CA HIS A 534 27.65 -1.23 -22.10
C HIS A 534 28.55 -0.14 -22.68
N ARG A 535 27.94 0.76 -23.47
CA ARG A 535 28.58 1.94 -24.05
C ARG A 535 27.97 3.21 -23.49
N ILE A 536 28.65 4.33 -23.70
CA ILE A 536 28.26 5.65 -23.24
C ILE A 536 27.86 6.46 -24.47
N LYS A 537 26.62 6.93 -24.52
CA LYS A 537 26.11 7.85 -25.53
C LYS A 537 26.07 9.27 -24.96
N LEU A 538 26.69 10.21 -25.66
CA LEU A 538 26.74 11.62 -25.32
C LEU A 538 26.01 12.43 -26.41
N VAL A 539 25.04 13.24 -26.01
CA VAL A 539 24.26 14.12 -26.90
C VAL A 539 24.54 15.57 -26.51
N GLY A 540 24.80 16.45 -27.50
CA GLY A 540 24.95 17.91 -27.27
C GLY A 540 26.36 18.54 -27.34
N VAL A 541 27.41 17.92 -27.93
CA VAL A 541 28.84 18.32 -27.71
C VAL A 541 29.69 18.68 -28.96
N GLY A 542 29.59 19.90 -29.53
CA GLY A 542 29.89 20.32 -30.95
C GLY A 542 31.10 19.82 -31.82
N GLY A 543 30.95 18.84 -32.76
CA GLY A 543 31.72 18.62 -34.03
C GLY A 543 32.64 17.36 -34.31
N TRP A 544 32.12 16.23 -34.85
CA TRP A 544 32.71 15.09 -35.65
C TRP A 544 34.10 14.39 -35.36
N ALA A 545 34.14 13.05 -35.57
CA ALA A 545 35.16 12.02 -35.17
C ALA A 545 36.14 11.56 -36.30
N PRO A 546 37.17 10.69 -36.08
CA PRO A 546 37.74 10.07 -34.85
C PRO A 546 39.27 10.34 -34.64
N ALA A 547 39.89 10.32 -33.45
CA ALA A 547 39.47 10.14 -32.05
C ALA A 547 38.31 11.06 -31.68
N LEU A 548 37.29 10.56 -30.97
CA LEU A 548 35.84 10.90 -31.12
C LEU A 548 35.45 12.38 -31.41
N GLY A 549 36.26 13.38 -31.07
CA GLY A 549 36.35 14.67 -31.77
C GLY A 549 37.04 15.76 -30.94
N ARG A 550 37.55 16.83 -31.59
CA ARG A 550 37.89 18.10 -30.92
C ARG A 550 36.86 19.14 -31.33
N PHE A 551 36.12 19.62 -30.35
CA PHE A 551 34.87 20.34 -30.53
C PHE A 551 35.03 21.84 -30.23
N CYS A 552 34.60 22.73 -31.14
CA CYS A 552 34.57 24.18 -30.92
C CYS A 552 33.50 24.88 -31.76
N GLY A 553 33.09 26.09 -31.35
CA GLY A 553 32.05 26.88 -32.03
C GLY A 553 30.64 26.65 -31.46
N ALA A 554 29.61 27.02 -32.24
CA ALA A 554 28.21 27.02 -31.81
C ALA A 554 27.33 25.91 -32.45
N LYS A 555 27.92 25.06 -33.30
CA LYS A 555 27.20 23.97 -33.98
C LYS A 555 27.20 22.73 -33.08
N GLU A 556 26.02 22.22 -32.76
CA GLU A 556 25.83 20.96 -32.04
C GLU A 556 26.24 19.75 -32.93
N PRO A 557 26.85 18.69 -32.40
CA PRO A 557 27.18 17.48 -33.16
C PRO A 557 26.08 16.45 -33.10
N GLU A 558 26.26 15.48 -33.99
CA GLU A 558 25.62 14.20 -33.88
C GLU A 558 25.96 13.48 -32.56
N PRO A 559 25.02 12.68 -32.02
CA PRO A 559 25.26 11.85 -30.84
C PRO A 559 26.51 10.98 -30.96
N ILE A 560 27.37 11.02 -29.93
CA ILE A 560 28.62 10.27 -29.87
C ILE A 560 28.41 9.03 -29.00
N VAL A 561 28.69 7.84 -29.52
CA VAL A 561 28.64 6.59 -28.75
C VAL A 561 30.06 6.04 -28.60
N SER A 562 30.49 5.75 -27.37
CA SER A 562 31.80 5.13 -27.13
C SER A 562 31.86 3.71 -27.66
N SER A 563 33.05 3.18 -27.92
CA SER A 563 33.26 1.78 -28.31
C SER A 563 33.19 0.80 -27.13
N GLY A 564 33.30 1.29 -25.89
CA GLY A 564 33.24 0.47 -24.69
C GLY A 564 32.72 1.24 -23.47
N ASN A 565 32.92 0.68 -22.28
CA ASN A 565 32.29 1.17 -21.05
C ASN A 565 33.02 2.34 -20.38
N LYS A 566 34.01 2.94 -21.04
CA LYS A 566 34.74 4.12 -20.57
C LYS A 566 34.80 5.18 -21.66
N MET A 567 34.60 6.43 -21.29
CA MET A 567 34.71 7.61 -22.14
C MET A 567 35.44 8.72 -21.37
N PHE A 568 36.34 9.44 -22.04
CA PHE A 568 37.07 10.55 -21.45
C PHE A 568 36.77 11.84 -22.21
N LEU A 569 36.35 12.88 -21.49
CA LEU A 569 36.08 14.21 -22.03
C LEU A 569 37.04 15.22 -21.41
N LYS A 570 37.58 16.14 -22.21
CA LYS A 570 38.46 17.22 -21.75
C LYS A 570 38.03 18.55 -22.35
N PHE A 571 37.74 19.52 -21.50
CA PHE A 571 37.43 20.91 -21.83
C PHE A 571 38.63 21.80 -21.51
N VAL A 572 38.97 22.72 -22.41
CA VAL A 572 40.07 23.67 -22.23
C VAL A 572 39.61 25.07 -22.68
N SER A 573 39.81 26.08 -21.84
CA SER A 573 39.60 27.49 -22.16
C SER A 573 40.92 28.28 -22.13
N ASP A 574 41.05 29.28 -23.01
CA ASP A 574 42.23 30.14 -23.09
C ASP A 574 42.03 31.48 -22.33
N ASN A 575 42.90 32.47 -22.59
CA ASN A 575 42.90 33.76 -21.90
C ASN A 575 41.91 34.79 -22.49
N SER A 576 41.24 34.50 -23.61
CA SER A 576 40.50 35.51 -24.40
C SER A 576 39.17 34.97 -24.93
N ILE A 577 38.07 35.68 -24.65
CA ILE A 577 36.70 35.35 -25.09
C ILE A 577 36.10 34.12 -24.39
N GLN A 578 35.26 34.38 -23.39
CA GLN A 578 34.44 33.37 -22.72
C GLN A 578 33.02 33.37 -23.28
N LYS A 579 32.50 32.17 -23.55
CA LYS A 579 31.12 31.94 -24.02
C LYS A 579 30.36 31.14 -22.98
N LYS A 580 29.06 30.94 -23.20
CA LYS A 580 28.19 30.19 -22.28
C LYS A 580 28.75 28.78 -21.98
N GLY A 581 29.32 28.12 -22.99
CA GLY A 581 29.94 26.81 -22.84
C GLY A 581 29.03 25.70 -23.39
N PHE A 582 28.96 24.56 -22.73
CA PHE A 582 28.18 23.40 -23.18
C PHE A 582 27.38 22.75 -22.04
N GLU A 583 26.30 22.08 -22.43
CA GLU A 583 25.54 21.13 -21.64
C GLU A 583 25.35 19.87 -22.49
N ALA A 584 25.71 18.72 -21.93
CA ALA A 584 25.71 17.45 -22.61
C ALA A 584 24.98 16.43 -21.77
N THR A 585 24.10 15.64 -22.38
CA THR A 585 23.47 14.53 -21.67
C THR A 585 24.23 13.24 -21.99
N HIS A 586 24.68 12.54 -20.96
CA HIS A 586 25.23 11.20 -21.09
C HIS A 586 24.17 10.17 -20.70
N THR A 587 24.14 9.06 -21.45
CA THR A 587 23.27 7.92 -21.19
C THR A 587 24.05 6.63 -21.45
N THR A 588 23.87 5.64 -20.61
CA THR A 588 24.37 4.30 -20.84
C THR A 588 23.46 3.61 -21.85
N VAL A 589 24.06 3.14 -22.95
CA VAL A 589 23.39 2.36 -23.98
C VAL A 589 23.92 0.94 -24.00
N CYS A 590 23.09 -0.01 -24.39
CA CYS A 590 23.46 -1.41 -24.47
C CYS A 590 24.37 -1.72 -25.68
N GLY A 591 24.96 -2.92 -25.64
CA GLY A 591 25.88 -3.41 -26.66
C GLY A 591 27.31 -2.89 -26.50
N GLY A 592 28.25 -3.58 -27.13
CA GLY A 592 29.68 -3.29 -27.08
C GLY A 592 30.56 -4.53 -27.20
N GLN A 593 31.86 -4.33 -27.30
CA GLN A 593 32.84 -5.42 -27.34
C GLN A 593 33.41 -5.69 -25.95
N VAL A 594 33.48 -6.96 -25.56
CA VAL A 594 34.07 -7.40 -24.28
C VAL A 594 35.01 -8.58 -24.51
N HIS A 595 35.98 -8.72 -23.61
CA HIS A 595 36.94 -9.83 -23.65
C HIS A 595 36.67 -10.83 -22.53
N ALA A 596 36.51 -12.10 -22.91
CA ALA A 596 36.44 -13.24 -22.03
C ALA A 596 37.83 -13.54 -21.46
N GLU A 597 37.89 -13.80 -20.16
CA GLU A 597 39.10 -14.22 -19.45
C GLU A 597 38.85 -15.56 -18.78
N VAL A 598 39.90 -16.25 -18.34
CA VAL A 598 39.79 -17.49 -17.54
C VAL A 598 38.96 -17.25 -16.27
N LYS A 599 38.96 -16.01 -15.76
CA LYS A 599 38.05 -15.59 -14.70
C LYS A 599 36.68 -15.23 -15.28
N THR A 600 35.64 -15.90 -14.78
CA THR A 600 34.24 -15.62 -15.12
C THR A 600 33.87 -14.16 -14.84
N LYS A 601 33.18 -13.54 -15.81
CA LYS A 601 32.66 -12.16 -15.76
C LYS A 601 31.15 -12.14 -16.01
N ASP A 602 30.47 -11.11 -15.53
CA ASP A 602 29.02 -10.94 -15.70
C ASP A 602 28.69 -9.98 -16.85
N LEU A 603 27.63 -10.29 -17.59
CA LEU A 603 26.99 -9.43 -18.59
C LEU A 603 25.49 -9.32 -18.28
N TYR A 604 24.98 -8.10 -18.34
CA TYR A 604 23.59 -7.78 -18.05
C TYR A 604 22.91 -7.21 -19.30
N SER A 605 21.64 -7.53 -19.48
CA SER A 605 20.80 -7.02 -20.58
C SER A 605 20.69 -5.49 -20.63
N HIS A 606 20.71 -4.85 -19.46
CA HIS A 606 20.63 -3.39 -19.33
C HIS A 606 21.30 -2.91 -18.04
N ALA A 607 21.62 -1.61 -17.96
CA ALA A 607 22.43 -1.04 -16.89
C ALA A 607 21.75 -0.96 -15.52
N GLN A 608 20.41 -1.08 -15.46
CA GLN A 608 19.60 -1.02 -14.23
C GLN A 608 19.05 -2.40 -13.84
N PHE A 609 19.65 -3.48 -14.36
CA PHE A 609 19.22 -4.84 -14.11
C PHE A 609 19.21 -5.15 -12.61
N GLY A 610 18.06 -5.61 -12.11
CA GLY A 610 17.82 -5.91 -10.69
C GLY A 610 16.95 -4.86 -9.98
N ASP A 611 17.02 -3.60 -10.42
CA ASP A 611 16.21 -2.49 -9.87
C ASP A 611 14.99 -2.18 -10.75
N ASN A 612 15.12 -2.37 -12.08
CA ASN A 612 14.07 -2.12 -13.07
C ASN A 612 14.00 -3.23 -14.14
N ASN A 613 12.97 -3.15 -14.98
CA ASN A 613 12.82 -3.96 -16.19
C ASN A 613 13.62 -3.34 -17.36
N TYR A 614 13.95 -4.14 -18.39
CA TYR A 614 14.70 -3.61 -19.55
C TYR A 614 13.90 -2.54 -20.31
N PRO A 615 14.56 -1.59 -21.00
CA PRO A 615 13.87 -0.58 -21.79
C PRO A 615 13.21 -1.19 -23.04
N GLY A 616 12.03 -0.69 -23.42
CA GLY A 616 11.41 -1.03 -24.71
C GLY A 616 12.13 -0.39 -25.90
N GLY A 617 11.99 -0.97 -27.09
CA GLY A 617 12.61 -0.49 -28.33
C GLY A 617 14.14 -0.60 -28.34
N SER A 618 14.71 -1.55 -27.59
CA SER A 618 16.16 -1.71 -27.46
C SER A 618 16.71 -2.68 -28.50
N ASP A 619 17.67 -2.22 -29.30
CA ASP A 619 18.45 -3.04 -30.23
C ASP A 619 19.91 -3.12 -29.74
N CYS A 620 20.24 -4.22 -29.06
CA CYS A 620 21.52 -4.41 -28.40
C CYS A 620 22.36 -5.49 -29.09
N GLU A 621 23.64 -5.20 -29.32
CA GLU A 621 24.60 -6.16 -29.87
C GLU A 621 25.88 -6.19 -29.03
N TRP A 622 26.20 -7.38 -28.51
CA TRP A 622 27.45 -7.63 -27.77
C TRP A 622 28.31 -8.63 -28.52
N VAL A 623 29.61 -8.38 -28.59
CA VAL A 623 30.58 -9.35 -29.11
C VAL A 623 31.55 -9.68 -27.98
N ILE A 624 31.58 -10.94 -27.58
CA ILE A 624 32.47 -11.48 -26.56
C ILE A 624 33.60 -12.20 -27.29
N MET A 625 34.84 -11.80 -27.05
CA MET A 625 36.04 -12.35 -27.71
C MET A 625 36.94 -13.02 -26.68
N ALA A 626 37.46 -14.20 -27.00
CA ALA A 626 38.49 -14.91 -26.26
C ALA A 626 39.86 -14.71 -26.91
N GLU A 627 40.92 -15.09 -26.20
CA GLU A 627 42.27 -15.14 -26.79
C GLU A 627 42.39 -16.29 -27.80
N GLU A 628 43.30 -16.16 -28.76
CA GLU A 628 43.56 -17.18 -29.77
C GLU A 628 43.85 -18.56 -29.12
N GLY A 629 43.09 -19.59 -29.53
CA GLY A 629 43.17 -20.94 -28.93
C GLY A 629 42.23 -21.20 -27.74
N PHE A 630 41.35 -20.25 -27.42
CA PHE A 630 40.28 -20.38 -26.43
C PHE A 630 38.90 -20.09 -27.06
N GLY A 631 37.87 -20.74 -26.53
CA GLY A 631 36.46 -20.44 -26.81
C GLY A 631 35.82 -19.64 -25.68
N VAL A 632 34.58 -19.21 -25.90
CA VAL A 632 33.72 -18.50 -24.97
C VAL A 632 32.64 -19.45 -24.47
N GLU A 633 32.55 -19.57 -23.16
CA GLU A 633 31.48 -20.28 -22.45
C GLU A 633 30.48 -19.24 -21.90
N LEU A 634 29.18 -19.44 -22.12
CA LEU A 634 28.09 -18.62 -21.56
C LEU A 634 27.21 -19.43 -20.61
N ILE A 635 26.97 -18.88 -19.42
CA ILE A 635 26.15 -19.48 -18.36
C ILE A 635 25.06 -18.49 -17.96
N PHE A 636 23.81 -18.78 -18.30
CA PHE A 636 22.67 -17.95 -17.93
C PHE A 636 22.29 -18.13 -16.46
N GLN A 637 22.27 -17.03 -15.70
CA GLN A 637 21.85 -17.03 -14.29
C GLN A 637 20.39 -16.60 -14.14
N THR A 638 19.94 -15.65 -14.96
CA THR A 638 18.55 -15.19 -15.01
C THR A 638 18.18 -14.91 -16.46
N PHE A 639 16.98 -15.32 -16.86
CA PHE A 639 16.46 -15.11 -18.21
C PHE A 639 14.95 -14.88 -18.14
N GLU A 640 14.54 -13.62 -18.14
CA GLU A 640 13.15 -13.19 -18.04
C GLU A 640 12.87 -12.14 -19.13
N ILE A 641 12.58 -12.58 -20.34
CA ILE A 641 12.11 -11.75 -21.47
C ILE A 641 10.62 -12.02 -21.74
N GLU A 642 9.94 -11.20 -22.54
CA GLU A 642 8.54 -11.44 -22.91
C GLU A 642 8.38 -12.82 -23.59
N GLU A 643 7.29 -13.51 -23.25
CA GLU A 643 6.96 -14.83 -23.79
C GLU A 643 5.91 -14.70 -24.89
N GLU A 644 6.27 -15.08 -26.12
CA GLU A 644 5.39 -15.07 -27.29
C GLU A 644 5.69 -16.27 -28.19
N ALA A 645 4.64 -16.81 -28.84
CA ALA A 645 4.69 -18.10 -29.54
C ALA A 645 5.54 -18.09 -30.82
N ASP A 646 5.65 -16.93 -31.50
CA ASP A 646 6.39 -16.75 -32.77
C ASP A 646 7.70 -15.95 -32.60
N CYS A 647 8.08 -15.60 -31.37
CA CYS A 647 9.24 -14.76 -31.02
C CYS A 647 9.25 -13.42 -31.76
N GLY A 648 8.08 -12.80 -31.96
CA GLY A 648 7.91 -11.58 -32.76
C GLY A 648 8.14 -10.27 -32.00
N TYR A 649 8.03 -10.28 -30.67
CA TYR A 649 8.20 -9.10 -29.81
C TYR A 649 9.63 -9.03 -29.27
N ASP A 650 9.87 -9.49 -28.04
CA ASP A 650 11.20 -9.50 -27.44
C ASP A 650 11.93 -10.83 -27.71
N TYR A 651 13.18 -10.76 -28.19
CA TYR A 651 13.96 -11.98 -28.45
C TYR A 651 15.46 -11.77 -28.29
N MET A 652 16.16 -12.88 -28.05
CA MET A 652 17.62 -12.95 -28.04
C MET A 652 18.13 -13.99 -29.03
N GLU A 653 19.14 -13.63 -29.81
CA GLU A 653 19.88 -14.49 -30.73
C GLU A 653 21.34 -14.60 -30.33
N LEU A 654 21.91 -15.79 -30.50
CA LEU A 654 23.32 -16.09 -30.27
C LEU A 654 23.96 -16.57 -31.57
N PHE A 655 25.12 -16.02 -31.92
CA PHE A 655 25.89 -16.38 -33.11
C PHE A 655 27.33 -16.75 -32.72
N ASP A 656 27.84 -17.84 -33.28
CA ASP A 656 29.21 -18.34 -33.07
C ASP A 656 30.21 -17.60 -33.96
N GLY A 657 30.44 -16.32 -33.66
CA GLY A 657 31.32 -15.45 -34.41
C GLY A 657 31.15 -13.98 -34.05
N TYR A 658 31.76 -13.14 -34.88
CA TYR A 658 31.86 -11.69 -34.63
C TYR A 658 30.63 -10.88 -35.07
N ASP A 659 29.77 -11.45 -35.92
CA ASP A 659 28.63 -10.78 -36.50
C ASP A 659 27.44 -11.73 -36.75
N GLY A 660 26.30 -11.17 -37.15
CA GLY A 660 25.07 -11.92 -37.39
C GLY A 660 25.06 -12.78 -38.66
N THR A 661 26.18 -12.86 -39.40
CA THR A 661 26.34 -13.78 -40.54
C THR A 661 26.94 -15.13 -40.12
N ALA A 662 27.48 -15.21 -38.89
CA ALA A 662 28.04 -16.42 -38.32
C ALA A 662 26.97 -17.49 -38.02
N PRO A 663 27.36 -18.77 -37.81
CA PRO A 663 26.42 -19.83 -37.47
C PRO A 663 25.59 -19.48 -36.23
N ARG A 664 24.26 -19.51 -36.36
CA ARG A 664 23.36 -19.21 -35.24
C ARG A 664 23.34 -20.39 -34.26
N LEU A 665 23.77 -20.14 -33.02
CA LEU A 665 23.77 -21.11 -31.92
C LEU A 665 22.36 -21.35 -31.37
N GLY A 666 21.49 -20.34 -31.45
CA GLY A 666 20.08 -20.47 -31.06
C GLY A 666 19.31 -19.15 -31.09
N ARG A 667 17.98 -19.26 -30.99
CA ARG A 667 17.02 -18.16 -30.74
C ARG A 667 16.13 -18.57 -29.57
N SER A 668 16.01 -17.71 -28.56
CA SER A 668 15.16 -17.92 -27.37
C SER A 668 13.99 -16.92 -27.39
N PRO A 669 12.78 -17.26 -26.88
CA PRO A 669 12.51 -18.10 -25.69
C PRO A 669 11.87 -19.50 -25.95
N PRO A 670 12.20 -20.56 -25.17
CA PRO A 670 11.41 -21.80 -25.11
C PRO A 670 10.39 -21.85 -23.92
N PRO A 671 9.38 -22.74 -23.96
CA PRO A 671 8.03 -22.55 -23.42
C PRO A 671 7.85 -22.87 -21.92
N SER A 672 8.83 -22.61 -21.05
CA SER A 672 8.69 -22.92 -19.62
C SER A 672 9.58 -22.06 -18.70
N PRO A 673 9.01 -21.37 -17.69
CA PRO A 673 9.72 -20.42 -16.81
C PRO A 673 10.61 -21.06 -15.74
N ARG A 674 11.16 -22.27 -15.96
CA ARG A 674 11.89 -23.04 -14.92
C ARG A 674 13.23 -23.66 -15.33
N GLN A 675 13.73 -23.41 -16.54
CA GLN A 675 15.08 -23.86 -16.91
C GLN A 675 15.81 -22.78 -17.73
N PRO A 676 16.97 -22.27 -17.27
CA PRO A 676 17.84 -21.44 -18.10
C PRO A 676 18.33 -22.26 -19.32
N PRO A 677 18.74 -21.60 -20.43
CA PRO A 677 19.38 -22.27 -21.56
C PRO A 677 20.53 -23.17 -21.09
N GLU A 678 20.72 -24.34 -21.70
CA GLU A 678 21.92 -25.17 -21.51
C GLU A 678 23.19 -24.32 -21.72
N GLU A 679 24.28 -24.65 -21.02
CA GLU A 679 25.57 -23.96 -21.16
C GLU A 679 25.98 -23.86 -22.63
N VAL A 680 26.24 -22.64 -23.11
CA VAL A 680 26.58 -22.39 -24.52
C VAL A 680 28.08 -22.28 -24.66
N TYR A 681 28.66 -23.10 -25.54
CA TYR A 681 30.08 -23.09 -25.87
C TYR A 681 30.26 -22.66 -27.33
N SER A 682 31.17 -21.71 -27.58
CA SER A 682 31.55 -21.34 -28.95
C SER A 682 32.46 -22.41 -29.58
N ALA A 683 32.34 -22.61 -30.88
CA ALA A 683 33.31 -23.37 -31.65
C ALA A 683 34.51 -22.50 -32.06
N GLY A 684 34.31 -21.17 -32.13
CA GLY A 684 35.34 -20.18 -32.41
C GLY A 684 35.78 -19.38 -31.19
N ASP A 685 36.61 -18.37 -31.42
CA ASP A 685 37.13 -17.46 -30.39
C ASP A 685 36.14 -16.34 -30.01
N SER A 686 34.91 -16.37 -30.51
CA SER A 686 33.95 -15.29 -30.32
C SER A 686 32.49 -15.74 -30.30
N VAL A 687 31.67 -14.98 -29.57
CA VAL A 687 30.20 -15.11 -29.59
C VAL A 687 29.57 -13.73 -29.70
N MET A 688 28.65 -13.57 -30.65
CA MET A 688 27.80 -12.39 -30.75
C MET A 688 26.43 -12.67 -30.14
N ILE A 689 25.97 -11.75 -29.29
CA ILE A 689 24.65 -11.75 -28.67
C ILE A 689 23.87 -10.58 -29.25
N ARG A 690 22.69 -10.84 -29.81
CA ARG A 690 21.74 -9.82 -30.25
C ARG A 690 20.47 -9.90 -29.39
N PHE A 691 20.07 -8.77 -28.81
CA PHE A 691 18.81 -8.65 -28.06
C PHE A 691 17.96 -7.55 -28.67
N HIS A 692 16.71 -7.87 -28.96
CA HIS A 692 15.70 -6.95 -29.48
C HIS A 692 14.54 -6.87 -28.48
N SER A 693 14.07 -5.67 -28.17
CA SER A 693 12.81 -5.46 -27.45
C SER A 693 11.89 -4.50 -28.19
N ASP A 694 10.59 -4.75 -28.10
CA ASP A 694 9.55 -3.88 -28.66
C ASP A 694 9.14 -2.76 -27.67
N ASP A 695 8.21 -1.89 -28.08
CA ASP A 695 7.76 -0.74 -27.28
C ASP A 695 6.83 -1.12 -26.10
N THR A 696 6.52 -2.40 -25.91
CA THR A 696 5.55 -2.91 -24.95
C THR A 696 6.11 -4.04 -24.07
N ILE A 697 5.42 -4.32 -22.94
CA ILE A 697 5.64 -5.46 -22.03
C ILE A 697 7.12 -5.82 -21.75
N ASN A 698 7.81 -4.99 -20.97
CA ASN A 698 9.18 -5.30 -20.55
C ASN A 698 9.23 -6.11 -19.24
N LYS A 699 10.12 -7.10 -19.17
CA LYS A 699 10.39 -7.94 -17.99
C LYS A 699 11.77 -7.63 -17.37
N LYS A 700 12.22 -8.45 -16.43
CA LYS A 700 13.48 -8.23 -15.70
C LYS A 700 14.72 -8.31 -16.60
N GLY A 701 14.64 -9.01 -17.74
CA GLY A 701 15.74 -9.18 -18.70
C GLY A 701 16.61 -10.39 -18.39
N PHE A 702 17.85 -10.38 -18.89
CA PHE A 702 18.80 -11.46 -18.64
C PHE A 702 20.08 -10.99 -17.93
N HIS A 703 20.65 -11.93 -17.18
CA HIS A 703 21.98 -11.89 -16.58
C HIS A 703 22.68 -13.19 -16.94
N LEU A 704 23.82 -13.08 -17.63
CA LEU A 704 24.66 -14.20 -17.99
C LEU A 704 26.08 -13.98 -17.50
N ARG A 705 26.78 -15.09 -17.31
CA ARG A 705 28.20 -15.15 -17.02
C ARG A 705 28.93 -15.65 -18.24
N TYR A 706 30.12 -15.12 -18.49
CA TYR A 706 30.97 -15.57 -19.59
C TYR A 706 32.40 -15.80 -19.13
N THR A 707 33.02 -16.86 -19.66
CA THR A 707 34.38 -17.29 -19.31
C THR A 707 35.13 -17.72 -20.58
N SER A 708 36.44 -17.54 -20.60
CA SER A 708 37.33 -18.08 -21.64
C SER A 708 37.73 -19.51 -21.28
N THR A 709 37.47 -20.46 -22.18
CA THR A 709 37.77 -21.89 -21.99
C THR A 709 38.75 -22.36 -23.06
N LYS A 710 39.78 -23.11 -22.70
CA LYS A 710 40.77 -23.59 -23.68
C LYS A 710 40.12 -24.63 -24.59
N PHE A 711 40.43 -24.62 -25.90
CA PHE A 711 40.01 -25.70 -26.80
C PHE A 711 40.77 -27.01 -26.50
N GLN A 712 40.48 -27.65 -25.37
CA GLN A 712 40.89 -29.01 -25.01
C GLN A 712 40.18 -29.43 -23.72
N ASP A 713 38.92 -29.87 -23.84
CA ASP A 713 38.30 -30.91 -22.99
C ASP A 713 36.93 -31.44 -23.51
N THR A 714 36.61 -31.33 -24.81
CA THR A 714 35.35 -31.82 -25.40
C THR A 714 35.47 -33.13 -26.19
N LEU A 715 36.43 -33.99 -25.84
CA LEU A 715 36.54 -35.34 -26.44
C LEU A 715 36.10 -36.51 -25.53
N HIS A 716 35.58 -36.26 -24.32
CA HIS A 716 35.08 -37.34 -23.46
C HIS A 716 33.80 -37.02 -22.69
N THR A 717 32.68 -36.81 -23.39
CA THR A 717 31.31 -37.13 -22.87
C THR A 717 30.32 -37.28 -24.02
N ARG A 718 30.54 -38.29 -24.88
CA ARG A 718 29.44 -38.98 -25.57
C ARG A 718 29.28 -40.35 -24.93
N LYS A 719 28.30 -40.49 -24.04
CA LYS A 719 27.61 -41.74 -23.74
C LYS A 719 26.17 -41.44 -23.37
#